data_AF-A0A517VTA1-F1
#
_entry.id   AF-A0A517VTA1-F1
#
_cell.length_a   1.000
_cell.length_b   1.000
_cell.length_c   1.000
_cell.angle_alpha   90.00
_cell.angle_beta   90.00
_cell.angle_gamma   90.00
#
_symmetry.space_group_name_H-M   'P 1'
#
loop_
_entity.id
_entity.type
_entity.pdbx_description
1 polymer ?
#
loop_
_entity_poly.entity_id
_entity_poly.type
_entity_poly.pdbx_seq_one_letter_code
_entity_poly.pdbx_strand_id
1 'polypeptide(L)'
;MRYVILRTRQCRSVIMNLVVLFYISSLQLNAFAEVKNNNKSNSFPCSEQELVEHVFSLAKNYFADFQHPKTYVLYGSRLSTKESWTTPDEVKAEKPKPWGYGSRIADTSLHTGHMLIALLDAYEAKPDPFLKQNIKRCFQALKMIGSLPETHPKQGKPALAGLVPRGPHPDDKSAYFDDSSMDQHTTYIISLARYACSSLATTDEKAWIKQSLEKVGQRLEKNGWSIRRADGVTQAHVGFAWTGFISQHVSILLPSVYALYQGTGNKHWLNAYEKFLSERDSLRWQKMHVGPHIKINGHPIYANQGAFRVNALFHFEPNTEKKATLYRLLEHIAKIQMSRDFPGEMYRKFHKEQEWQDLQRKWNWKDSELHGSAQAWKLYQPAMLDQQALAVLAHVRFPLTGYHMVMMSENPELIQTHLPEIWRMLKTVDLKKISAGETNYLFTVVGLHAYAFYFNQQKILKEQKTQLSKQEPAAVTNLPIVADAGIGPTIDVAIDGHITYAIGRGALRILDISKPAKPKVLGKIEGLGSTRQIAVKDGIAYVGSREDGAFIIDVKDQANPKLLSHYDSVEFATGVEVSGNILFLALRHYGVELVDVSNPEKPLHLSTVRTGEAQSIAVRDNFVYAGVWATSEVVVIDITNSRQPKITAKVNLDGFGDGVDVRGNYLYAATGHHSREKHRQPGDPGYGRGHGLEIFELTDPAQPKFLSRIKFPPFFDIGNDMWGVTVVDNLAFVSDTHNGMFLVNVANKKQPQIIGRTVLPNVQGRKARSYVGSLALTKDYVYVAGGWSDLHIVAAPGKARVPDPEPNTPPVIHPLKSTPESNRYQLYKTDGQIHAIDMLDEKAILACGNGGIEVLQLKPALKRLSKLPTNGFATDVFVKDSIVYVAEGIAGLGIYKLSRDNKFEQLGRYLPQRGPVKQVEVPGNGQYALIQNGANTLLIVDVKNPSKPKRILKENRHGLLYGDQLLRGLVENRYAAAFWHVSGTHWYDLQNSSHSEPKFSGDNHPERFGASNGLIAVGNEALVTTRGGYVLLDRKEQRPFKESTLHRLGTRRHHLGKPSIFNNRLYIADRATGLVTIANVSDLTKPQLIKQFHTIGNPGRICVHHDKMLIPDGPHGLMVFDQ
;
A
#
# COMPACT_ATOMS: atom_id res chain seq x y z
N MET A 1 -4.74 -45.09 -54.05
CA MET A 1 -3.91 -46.20 -54.56
C MET A 1 -3.67 -47.17 -53.41
N ARG A 2 -3.64 -48.48 -53.72
CA ARG A 2 -3.76 -49.67 -52.85
C ARG A 2 -2.76 -49.67 -51.67
N TYR A 3 -3.14 -49.99 -50.42
CA TYR A 3 -3.54 -51.27 -49.81
C TYR A 3 -2.38 -52.28 -49.60
N VAL A 4 -2.34 -52.84 -48.38
CA VAL A 4 -1.88 -54.19 -47.98
C VAL A 4 -0.39 -54.37 -47.62
N ILE A 5 0.06 -55.08 -46.57
CA ILE A 5 -0.49 -55.65 -45.31
C ILE A 5 0.62 -56.55 -44.71
N LEU A 6 0.49 -56.90 -43.41
CA LEU A 6 1.09 -58.03 -42.67
C LEU A 6 2.56 -57.94 -42.24
N ARG A 7 2.96 -58.44 -41.07
CA ARG A 7 2.31 -58.73 -39.77
C ARG A 7 3.39 -59.38 -38.90
N THR A 8 3.44 -58.98 -37.62
CA THR A 8 3.46 -59.81 -36.39
C THR A 8 4.42 -61.00 -36.29
N ARG A 9 5.10 -61.28 -35.18
CA ARG A 9 4.67 -61.55 -33.78
C ARG A 9 5.97 -62.05 -33.07
N GLN A 10 6.25 -61.90 -31.78
CA GLN A 10 5.50 -62.29 -30.57
C GLN A 10 6.34 -61.73 -29.38
N CYS A 11 5.82 -60.91 -28.46
CA CYS A 11 4.90 -61.20 -27.34
C CYS A 11 5.44 -62.19 -26.28
N ARG A 12 5.87 -61.68 -25.10
CA ARG A 12 5.12 -61.68 -23.82
C ARG A 12 6.03 -61.44 -22.61
N SER A 13 5.81 -60.34 -21.87
CA SER A 13 5.11 -60.37 -20.57
C SER A 13 4.89 -58.95 -20.04
N VAL A 14 3.69 -58.43 -20.28
CA VAL A 14 3.07 -57.31 -19.55
C VAL A 14 1.75 -57.87 -19.05
N ILE A 15 1.61 -58.07 -17.73
CA ILE A 15 0.33 -58.34 -17.07
C ILE A 15 0.30 -57.55 -15.76
N MET A 16 -0.72 -56.68 -15.68
CA MET A 16 -1.38 -56.10 -14.50
C MET A 16 -0.54 -55.38 -13.45
N ASN A 17 -0.54 -54.04 -13.52
CA ASN A 17 -1.06 -53.16 -12.44
C ASN A 17 -0.96 -51.68 -12.86
N LEU A 18 -1.84 -51.27 -13.79
CA LEU A 18 -2.04 -49.88 -14.22
C LEU A 18 -3.55 -49.61 -14.27
N VAL A 19 -4.19 -49.59 -13.10
CA VAL A 19 -5.65 -49.40 -12.92
C VAL A 19 -6.02 -48.20 -12.04
N VAL A 20 -5.09 -47.39 -11.52
CA VAL A 20 -5.48 -46.37 -10.50
C VAL A 20 -5.38 -44.89 -10.88
N LEU A 21 -4.79 -44.47 -12.00
CA LEU A 21 -4.60 -43.02 -12.25
C LEU A 21 -4.78 -42.55 -13.71
N PHE A 22 -5.77 -43.11 -14.41
CA PHE A 22 -6.22 -42.60 -15.72
C PHE A 22 -7.74 -42.77 -15.90
N TYR A 23 -8.52 -42.18 -15.00
CA TYR A 23 -9.93 -41.83 -15.21
C TYR A 23 -10.17 -40.51 -14.46
N ILE A 24 -10.89 -39.57 -15.08
CA ILE A 24 -11.08 -38.13 -14.73
C ILE A 24 -10.13 -37.17 -15.49
N SER A 25 -10.11 -37.29 -16.81
CA SER A 25 -9.82 -36.17 -17.74
C SER A 25 -10.42 -36.44 -19.13
N SER A 26 -11.59 -37.08 -19.17
CA SER A 26 -12.33 -37.36 -20.39
C SER A 26 -13.84 -37.52 -20.11
N LEU A 27 -14.44 -36.46 -19.58
CA LEU A 27 -15.86 -36.12 -19.70
C LEU A 27 -15.92 -34.58 -19.68
N GLN A 28 -16.58 -33.99 -20.68
CA GLN A 28 -16.77 -32.55 -20.95
C GLN A 28 -15.83 -31.83 -21.94
N LEU A 29 -15.16 -32.57 -22.82
CA LEU A 29 -14.67 -32.03 -24.12
C LEU A 29 -15.10 -32.97 -25.24
N ASN A 30 -16.42 -33.15 -25.37
CA ASN A 30 -17.12 -33.63 -26.58
C ASN A 30 -18.62 -33.38 -26.39
N ALA A 31 -19.03 -32.12 -26.60
CA ALA A 31 -20.39 -31.73 -26.95
C ALA A 31 -20.37 -30.50 -27.89
N PHE A 32 -19.29 -30.33 -28.66
CA PHE A 32 -19.13 -29.25 -29.64
C PHE A 32 -18.60 -29.82 -30.96
N ALA A 33 -19.35 -30.74 -31.58
CA ALA A 33 -19.23 -31.06 -33.01
C ALA A 33 -20.31 -32.06 -33.47
N GLU A 34 -21.59 -31.77 -33.22
CA GLU A 34 -22.69 -32.32 -34.04
C GLU A 34 -23.95 -31.46 -33.90
N VAL A 35 -23.89 -30.23 -34.41
CA VAL A 35 -25.09 -29.46 -34.80
C VAL A 35 -24.78 -28.85 -36.17
N LYS A 36 -24.67 -29.70 -37.20
CA LYS A 36 -24.88 -29.27 -38.57
C LYS A 36 -26.38 -29.33 -38.84
N ASN A 37 -26.92 -28.22 -39.31
CA ASN A 37 -28.26 -28.07 -39.89
C ASN A 37 -29.41 -28.55 -39.02
N ASN A 38 -29.81 -27.70 -38.08
CA ASN A 38 -31.23 -27.55 -37.81
C ASN A 38 -31.54 -26.07 -37.60
N ASN A 39 -32.19 -25.47 -38.60
CA ASN A 39 -33.09 -24.33 -38.44
C ASN A 39 -34.17 -24.70 -37.41
N LYS A 40 -33.84 -24.68 -36.12
CA LYS A 40 -34.83 -24.71 -35.05
C LYS A 40 -34.95 -23.30 -34.51
N SER A 41 -36.07 -22.69 -34.87
CA SER A 41 -36.57 -21.40 -34.43
C SER A 41 -36.10 -20.97 -33.04
N ASN A 42 -35.64 -19.72 -32.95
CA ASN A 42 -35.75 -18.85 -31.78
C ASN A 42 -37.21 -18.85 -31.28
N SER A 43 -37.67 -19.90 -30.62
CA SER A 43 -39.02 -19.95 -30.10
C SER A 43 -38.99 -19.41 -28.68
N PHE A 44 -39.27 -18.11 -28.57
CA PHE A 44 -39.88 -17.58 -27.35
C PHE A 44 -41.01 -18.54 -26.92
N PRO A 45 -41.20 -18.83 -25.62
CA PRO A 45 -42.12 -19.89 -25.16
C PRO A 45 -43.61 -19.60 -25.39
N CYS A 46 -43.96 -18.55 -26.14
CA CYS A 46 -45.32 -18.17 -26.51
C CYS A 46 -45.36 -17.41 -27.84
N SER A 47 -46.57 -17.18 -28.36
CA SER A 47 -46.79 -16.32 -29.52
C SER A 47 -46.61 -14.84 -29.17
N GLU A 48 -46.36 -13.99 -30.19
CA GLU A 48 -46.31 -12.54 -30.01
C GLU A 48 -47.59 -12.00 -29.35
N GLN A 49 -48.75 -12.46 -29.82
CA GLN A 49 -50.04 -12.03 -29.30
C GLN A 49 -50.18 -12.38 -27.81
N GLU A 50 -49.84 -13.62 -27.43
CA GLU A 50 -49.89 -14.04 -26.03
C GLU A 50 -48.92 -13.25 -25.15
N LEU A 51 -47.71 -12.96 -25.64
CA LEU A 51 -46.74 -12.13 -24.95
C LEU A 51 -47.31 -10.73 -24.66
N VAL A 52 -47.82 -10.06 -25.69
CA VAL A 52 -48.37 -8.71 -25.61
C VAL A 52 -49.55 -8.67 -24.64
N GLU A 53 -50.54 -9.56 -24.82
CA GLU A 53 -51.75 -9.60 -24.00
C GLU A 53 -51.44 -9.84 -22.53
N HIS A 54 -50.56 -10.79 -22.23
CA HIS A 54 -50.22 -11.14 -20.85
C HIS A 54 -49.40 -10.05 -20.16
N VAL A 55 -48.36 -9.53 -20.82
CA VAL A 55 -47.52 -8.46 -20.24
C VAL A 55 -48.32 -7.19 -20.01
N PHE A 56 -49.20 -6.81 -20.95
CA PHE A 56 -50.05 -5.64 -20.77
C PHE A 56 -51.13 -5.88 -19.72
N SER A 57 -51.65 -7.10 -19.58
CA SER A 57 -52.55 -7.47 -18.49
C SER A 57 -51.86 -7.34 -17.12
N LEU A 58 -50.63 -7.86 -16.98
CA LEU A 58 -49.82 -7.70 -15.76
C LEU A 58 -49.65 -6.21 -15.40
N ALA A 59 -49.26 -5.38 -16.36
CA ALA A 59 -49.08 -3.95 -16.15
C ALA A 59 -50.39 -3.24 -15.78
N LYS A 60 -51.49 -3.52 -16.49
CA LYS A 60 -52.82 -2.94 -16.20
C LYS A 60 -53.29 -3.29 -14.78
N ASN A 61 -53.16 -4.56 -14.39
CA ASN A 61 -53.53 -5.01 -13.05
C ASN A 61 -52.67 -4.34 -11.98
N TYR A 62 -51.35 -4.27 -12.19
CA TYR A 62 -50.46 -3.58 -11.26
C TYR A 62 -50.80 -2.09 -11.10
N PHE A 63 -51.03 -1.38 -12.21
CA PHE A 63 -51.43 0.04 -12.13
C PHE A 63 -52.79 0.20 -11.44
N ALA A 64 -53.78 -0.62 -11.74
CA ALA A 64 -55.09 -0.55 -11.09
C ALA A 64 -55.00 -0.72 -9.56
N ASP A 65 -54.11 -1.59 -9.10
CA ASP A 65 -54.00 -1.94 -7.69
C ASP A 65 -53.07 -1.02 -6.88
N PHE A 66 -52.00 -0.49 -7.50
CA PHE A 66 -50.92 0.19 -6.78
C PHE A 66 -50.65 1.64 -7.23
N GLN A 67 -51.26 2.11 -8.33
CA GLN A 67 -51.06 3.46 -8.85
C GLN A 67 -52.19 4.39 -8.44
N HIS A 68 -51.87 5.51 -7.77
CA HIS A 68 -52.89 6.47 -7.41
C HIS A 68 -53.48 7.16 -8.66
N PRO A 69 -54.81 7.21 -8.83
CA PRO A 69 -55.44 7.56 -10.11
C PRO A 69 -55.23 9.02 -10.55
N LYS A 70 -54.91 9.93 -9.62
CA LYS A 70 -54.69 11.36 -9.91
C LYS A 70 -53.22 11.74 -9.99
N THR A 71 -52.40 11.18 -9.11
CA THR A 71 -50.98 11.56 -8.96
C THR A 71 -50.04 10.61 -9.69
N TYR A 72 -50.55 9.44 -10.08
CA TYR A 72 -49.82 8.38 -10.75
C TYR A 72 -48.67 7.75 -9.95
N VAL A 73 -48.53 8.12 -8.66
CA VAL A 73 -47.53 7.56 -7.75
C VAL A 73 -47.81 6.09 -7.49
N LEU A 74 -46.78 5.26 -7.60
CA LEU A 74 -46.82 3.84 -7.29
C LEU A 74 -46.45 3.60 -5.83
N TYR A 75 -47.31 2.87 -5.11
CA TYR A 75 -47.15 2.58 -3.69
C TYR A 75 -46.74 1.12 -3.41
N GLY A 76 -46.17 0.86 -2.24
CA GLY A 76 -45.72 -0.48 -1.82
C GLY A 76 -46.84 -1.43 -1.37
N SER A 77 -48.09 -0.95 -1.33
CA SER A 77 -49.27 -1.71 -0.94
C SER A 77 -50.47 -1.37 -1.81
N ARG A 78 -51.47 -2.27 -1.83
CA ARG A 78 -52.68 -2.10 -2.64
C ARG A 78 -53.50 -0.91 -2.14
N LEU A 79 -53.95 -0.05 -3.05
CA LEU A 79 -54.77 1.11 -2.72
C LEU A 79 -56.10 0.73 -2.08
N SER A 80 -56.63 -0.46 -2.37
CA SER A 80 -57.81 -1.00 -1.68
C SER A 80 -57.61 -1.22 -0.18
N THR A 81 -56.36 -1.24 0.30
CA THR A 81 -56.02 -1.37 1.74
C THR A 81 -55.67 -0.02 2.38
N LYS A 82 -55.87 1.11 1.69
CA LYS A 82 -55.42 2.44 2.13
C LYS A 82 -55.94 2.83 3.52
N GLU A 83 -57.12 2.38 3.90
CA GLU A 83 -57.70 2.62 5.24
C GLU A 83 -56.83 2.09 6.39
N SER A 84 -55.95 1.12 6.12
CA SER A 84 -54.99 0.56 7.09
C SER A 84 -53.58 1.17 7.01
N TRP A 85 -53.38 2.17 6.15
CA TRP A 85 -52.08 2.83 6.00
C TRP A 85 -51.89 3.88 7.10
N THR A 86 -50.63 4.27 7.32
CA THR A 86 -50.32 5.37 8.25
C THR A 86 -50.94 6.67 7.75
N THR A 87 -51.72 7.34 8.59
CA THR A 87 -52.46 8.55 8.23
C THR A 87 -51.54 9.74 7.95
N PRO A 88 -51.99 10.77 7.21
CA PRO A 88 -51.20 12.00 6.99
C PRO A 88 -50.62 12.63 8.25
N ASP A 89 -51.40 12.70 9.33
CA ASP A 89 -50.97 13.32 10.59
C ASP A 89 -49.92 12.47 11.31
N GLU A 90 -50.02 11.15 11.25
CA GLU A 90 -49.01 10.25 11.77
C GLU A 90 -47.70 10.33 10.97
N VAL A 91 -47.77 10.45 9.65
CA VAL A 91 -46.59 10.66 8.79
C VAL A 91 -45.90 11.98 9.14
N LYS A 92 -46.66 13.07 9.30
CA LYS A 92 -46.11 14.37 9.74
C LYS A 92 -45.52 14.32 11.15
N ALA A 93 -45.98 13.39 11.98
CA ALA A 93 -45.44 13.10 13.31
C ALA A 93 -44.30 12.06 13.30
N GLU A 94 -43.79 11.67 12.12
CA GLU A 94 -42.70 10.69 11.95
C GLU A 94 -43.00 9.28 12.51
N LYS A 95 -44.28 8.88 12.54
CA LYS A 95 -44.74 7.54 12.95
C LYS A 95 -45.00 6.64 11.73
N PRO A 96 -44.88 5.29 11.83
CA PRO A 96 -44.47 4.51 13.01
C PRO A 96 -42.96 4.61 13.30
N LYS A 97 -42.16 4.97 12.30
CA LYS A 97 -40.71 5.18 12.39
C LYS A 97 -40.32 6.39 11.53
N PRO A 98 -39.31 7.18 11.93
CA PRO A 98 -38.84 8.35 11.16
C PRO A 98 -38.43 8.05 9.70
N TRP A 99 -37.99 6.82 9.43
CA TRP A 99 -37.58 6.37 8.10
C TRP A 99 -38.69 5.70 7.27
N GLY A 100 -39.94 5.73 7.75
CA GLY A 100 -41.12 5.33 6.98
C GLY A 100 -41.33 3.82 6.77
N TYR A 101 -40.45 2.93 7.25
CA TYR A 101 -40.70 1.49 7.15
C TYR A 101 -41.92 1.06 7.96
N GLY A 102 -42.80 0.27 7.33
CA GLY A 102 -44.09 -0.13 7.89
C GLY A 102 -45.25 0.82 7.55
N SER A 103 -44.98 2.02 7.03
CA SER A 103 -46.01 3.03 6.73
C SER A 103 -46.89 2.75 5.51
N ARG A 104 -46.46 1.80 4.65
CA ARG A 104 -47.06 1.48 3.33
C ARG A 104 -46.90 2.56 2.25
N ILE A 105 -46.33 3.73 2.57
CA ILE A 105 -46.04 4.82 1.61
C ILE A 105 -44.54 5.01 1.31
N ALA A 106 -43.69 4.06 1.72
CA ALA A 106 -42.26 4.06 1.38
C ALA A 106 -42.00 3.54 -0.05
N ASP A 107 -40.80 3.81 -0.56
CA ASP A 107 -40.23 3.24 -1.80
C ASP A 107 -40.96 3.66 -3.08
N THR A 108 -41.69 4.77 -3.04
CA THR A 108 -42.46 5.29 -4.17
C THR A 108 -41.57 5.65 -5.36
N SER A 109 -40.43 6.31 -5.11
CA SER A 109 -39.44 6.64 -6.15
C SER A 109 -38.81 5.37 -6.74
N LEU A 110 -38.53 4.38 -5.89
CA LEU A 110 -37.94 3.11 -6.30
C LEU A 110 -38.84 2.35 -7.27
N HIS A 111 -40.12 2.17 -6.93
CA HIS A 111 -41.08 1.46 -7.79
C HIS A 111 -41.38 2.26 -9.06
N THR A 112 -41.60 3.57 -8.94
CA THR A 112 -41.93 4.42 -10.08
C THR A 112 -40.78 4.51 -11.07
N GLY A 113 -39.54 4.65 -10.61
CA GLY A 113 -38.39 4.75 -11.48
C GLY A 113 -38.03 3.44 -12.18
N HIS A 114 -38.07 2.29 -11.49
CA HIS A 114 -37.88 0.99 -12.16
C HIS A 114 -38.96 0.73 -13.22
N MET A 115 -40.22 1.04 -12.91
CA MET A 115 -41.31 0.89 -13.87
C MET A 115 -41.12 1.80 -15.09
N LEU A 116 -40.69 3.05 -14.88
CA LEU A 116 -40.40 3.99 -15.97
C LEU A 116 -39.33 3.44 -16.92
N ILE A 117 -38.24 2.89 -16.39
CA ILE A 117 -37.18 2.28 -17.20
C ILE A 117 -37.71 1.09 -18.00
N ALA A 118 -38.39 0.15 -17.34
CA ALA A 118 -38.91 -1.04 -18.01
C ALA A 118 -39.92 -0.70 -19.12
N LEU A 119 -40.75 0.31 -18.91
CA LEU A 119 -41.67 0.83 -19.93
C LEU A 119 -40.93 1.51 -21.09
N LEU A 120 -39.89 2.29 -20.80
CA LEU A 120 -39.05 2.92 -21.83
C LEU A 120 -38.38 1.86 -22.70
N ASP A 121 -37.77 0.85 -22.09
CA ASP A 121 -37.08 -0.22 -22.81
C ASP A 121 -38.07 -1.02 -23.67
N ALA A 122 -39.29 -1.28 -23.16
CA ALA A 122 -40.36 -1.91 -23.93
C ALA A 122 -40.83 -1.02 -25.09
N TYR A 123 -41.00 0.29 -24.88
CA TYR A 123 -41.43 1.23 -25.92
C TYR A 123 -40.36 1.43 -27.01
N GLU A 124 -39.09 1.49 -26.62
CA GLU A 124 -37.96 1.58 -27.55
C GLU A 124 -37.83 0.30 -28.38
N ALA A 125 -38.21 -0.87 -27.84
CA ALA A 125 -38.28 -2.13 -28.57
C ALA A 125 -39.46 -2.19 -29.55
N LYS A 126 -40.65 -1.79 -29.10
CA LYS A 126 -41.85 -1.69 -29.93
C LYS A 126 -42.77 -0.59 -29.41
N PRO A 127 -42.91 0.54 -30.14
CA PRO A 127 -43.77 1.65 -29.73
C PRO A 127 -45.24 1.23 -29.62
N ASP A 128 -45.88 1.61 -28.51
CA ASP A 128 -47.30 1.33 -28.26
C ASP A 128 -47.96 2.49 -27.47
N PRO A 129 -49.23 2.87 -27.76
CA PRO A 129 -49.93 3.93 -27.04
C PRO A 129 -50.08 3.71 -25.53
N PHE A 130 -50.33 2.48 -25.09
CA PHE A 130 -50.43 2.12 -23.67
C PHE A 130 -49.09 2.33 -22.96
N LEU A 131 -47.99 1.90 -23.58
CA LEU A 131 -46.65 2.12 -23.04
C LEU A 131 -46.34 3.62 -22.95
N LYS A 132 -46.55 4.38 -24.04
CA LYS A 132 -46.33 5.83 -24.09
C LYS A 132 -47.12 6.57 -23.01
N GLN A 133 -48.40 6.22 -22.82
CA GLN A 133 -49.25 6.84 -21.82
C GLN A 133 -48.72 6.58 -20.39
N ASN A 134 -48.33 5.35 -20.09
CA ASN A 134 -47.84 5.00 -18.75
C ASN A 134 -46.43 5.52 -18.48
N ILE A 135 -45.57 5.67 -19.48
CA ILE A 135 -44.29 6.39 -19.38
C ILE A 135 -44.54 7.83 -18.91
N LYS A 136 -45.48 8.53 -19.55
CA LYS A 136 -45.84 9.90 -19.15
C LYS A 136 -46.40 9.94 -17.73
N ARG A 137 -47.24 8.99 -17.34
CA ARG A 137 -47.76 8.89 -15.96
C ARG A 137 -46.65 8.67 -14.93
N CYS A 138 -45.73 7.74 -15.17
CA CYS A 138 -44.60 7.49 -14.28
C CYS A 138 -43.67 8.71 -14.17
N PHE A 139 -43.41 9.42 -15.29
CA PHE A 139 -42.67 10.68 -15.25
C PHE A 139 -43.40 11.74 -14.40
N GLN A 140 -44.71 11.93 -14.58
CA GLN A 140 -45.48 12.88 -13.77
C GLN A 140 -45.46 12.52 -12.28
N ALA A 141 -45.48 11.23 -11.94
CA ALA A 141 -45.33 10.78 -10.57
C ALA A 141 -43.95 11.11 -9.96
N LEU A 142 -42.86 10.83 -10.68
CA LEU A 142 -41.51 11.22 -10.24
C LEU A 142 -41.36 12.74 -10.14
N LYS A 143 -41.99 13.48 -11.06
CA LYS A 143 -42.07 14.93 -11.01
C LYS A 143 -42.74 15.40 -9.72
N MET A 144 -43.87 14.81 -9.35
CA MET A 144 -44.53 15.11 -8.09
C MET A 144 -43.66 14.76 -6.87
N ILE A 145 -43.06 13.58 -6.83
CA ILE A 145 -42.24 13.10 -5.70
C ILE A 145 -41.08 14.05 -5.42
N GLY A 146 -40.38 14.55 -6.44
CA GLY A 146 -39.24 15.46 -6.28
C GLY A 146 -39.57 16.95 -6.28
N SER A 147 -40.84 17.34 -6.43
CA SER A 147 -41.27 18.75 -6.41
C SER A 147 -41.56 19.25 -5.00
N LEU A 148 -40.62 19.03 -4.08
CA LEU A 148 -40.69 19.62 -2.73
C LEU A 148 -40.42 21.14 -2.79
N PRO A 149 -40.98 21.94 -1.84
CA PRO A 149 -40.67 23.37 -1.73
C PRO A 149 -39.16 23.62 -1.63
N GLU A 150 -38.64 24.72 -2.18
CA GLU A 150 -37.20 24.99 -2.11
C GLU A 150 -36.71 25.24 -0.68
N THR A 151 -37.49 26.00 0.09
CA THR A 151 -37.27 26.29 1.51
C THR A 151 -38.20 25.45 2.38
N HIS A 152 -37.77 25.18 3.61
CA HIS A 152 -38.62 24.48 4.56
C HIS A 152 -39.73 25.42 5.06
N PRO A 153 -40.99 24.97 5.15
CA PRO A 153 -42.13 25.82 5.55
C PRO A 153 -42.07 26.34 6.99
N LYS A 154 -41.23 25.73 7.84
CA LYS A 154 -40.90 26.23 9.19
C LYS A 154 -39.61 27.06 9.16
N GLN A 155 -39.68 28.30 9.66
CA GLN A 155 -38.54 29.23 9.74
C GLN A 155 -37.38 28.62 10.56
N GLY A 156 -36.14 28.81 10.09
CA GLY A 156 -34.93 28.27 10.74
C GLY A 156 -34.60 26.80 10.42
N LYS A 157 -35.41 26.12 9.59
CA LYS A 157 -35.11 24.76 9.12
C LYS A 157 -34.35 24.76 7.77
N PRO A 158 -33.49 23.76 7.50
CA PRO A 158 -32.66 23.75 6.29
C PRO A 158 -33.45 23.54 5.00
N ALA A 159 -32.87 23.96 3.87
CA ALA A 159 -33.51 23.85 2.55
C ALA A 159 -33.78 22.40 2.13
N LEU A 160 -34.96 22.18 1.53
CA LEU A 160 -35.41 20.89 1.01
C LEU A 160 -34.99 20.67 -0.46
N ALA A 161 -34.43 21.70 -1.10
CA ALA A 161 -33.92 21.60 -2.47
C ALA A 161 -33.00 20.38 -2.66
N GLY A 162 -33.31 19.56 -3.67
CA GLY A 162 -32.55 18.36 -4.02
C GLY A 162 -32.81 17.14 -3.13
N LEU A 163 -33.75 17.20 -2.19
CA LEU A 163 -34.16 16.05 -1.39
C LEU A 163 -35.14 15.17 -2.18
N VAL A 164 -34.88 13.85 -2.22
CA VAL A 164 -35.85 12.86 -2.73
C VAL A 164 -36.50 12.17 -1.53
N PRO A 165 -37.78 12.41 -1.20
CA PRO A 165 -38.43 11.79 -0.04
C PRO A 165 -38.74 10.30 -0.27
N ARG A 166 -39.08 9.56 0.80
CA ARG A 166 -39.57 8.15 0.69
C ARG A 166 -40.87 8.04 -0.12
N GLY A 167 -41.72 9.05 0.00
CA GLY A 167 -42.95 9.15 -0.77
C GLY A 167 -43.98 10.05 -0.12
N PRO A 168 -44.79 10.77 -0.92
CA PRO A 168 -45.93 11.53 -0.44
C PRO A 168 -47.12 10.61 -0.12
N HIS A 169 -47.86 10.92 0.95
CA HIS A 169 -49.13 10.24 1.25
C HIS A 169 -50.19 10.53 0.16
N PRO A 170 -51.03 9.56 -0.25
CA PRO A 170 -52.05 9.77 -1.28
C PRO A 170 -53.02 10.93 -1.02
N ASP A 171 -53.42 11.09 0.25
CA ASP A 171 -54.43 12.08 0.66
C ASP A 171 -53.85 13.45 1.02
N ASP A 172 -52.54 13.54 1.27
CA ASP A 172 -51.87 14.80 1.63
C ASP A 172 -50.42 14.79 1.15
N LYS A 173 -50.14 15.58 0.11
CA LYS A 173 -48.80 15.70 -0.48
C LYS A 173 -47.76 16.33 0.45
N SER A 174 -48.17 17.00 1.53
CA SER A 174 -47.27 17.56 2.54
C SER A 174 -46.82 16.51 3.58
N ALA A 175 -47.49 15.36 3.63
CA ALA A 175 -47.14 14.24 4.49
C ALA A 175 -46.16 13.30 3.76
N TYR A 176 -44.87 13.40 4.08
CA TYR A 176 -43.82 12.53 3.56
C TYR A 176 -42.72 12.30 4.61
N PHE A 177 -41.97 11.20 4.48
CA PHE A 177 -40.74 10.99 5.27
C PHE A 177 -39.52 11.55 4.54
N ASP A 178 -38.72 12.35 5.25
CA ASP A 178 -37.52 13.01 4.74
C ASP A 178 -36.26 12.13 4.79
N ASP A 179 -36.29 11.04 5.56
CA ASP A 179 -35.26 10.01 5.61
C ASP A 179 -35.39 9.06 4.41
N SER A 180 -34.77 9.50 3.32
CA SER A 180 -34.70 8.74 2.08
C SER A 180 -33.74 7.55 2.16
N SER A 181 -33.60 6.83 1.06
CA SER A 181 -32.68 5.71 0.94
C SER A 181 -31.88 5.79 -0.35
N MET A 182 -30.72 5.13 -0.33
CA MET A 182 -29.77 5.13 -1.45
C MET A 182 -30.35 4.54 -2.75
N ASP A 183 -31.14 3.49 -2.65
CA ASP A 183 -31.86 2.91 -3.77
C ASP A 183 -32.90 3.88 -4.37
N GLN A 184 -33.64 4.62 -3.55
CA GLN A 184 -34.59 5.62 -4.04
C GLN A 184 -33.91 6.81 -4.71
N HIS A 185 -32.83 7.33 -4.13
CA HIS A 185 -32.05 8.43 -4.71
C HIS A 185 -31.42 8.03 -6.04
N THR A 186 -30.72 6.89 -6.08
CA THR A 186 -30.06 6.44 -7.31
C THR A 186 -31.07 6.11 -8.41
N THR A 187 -32.19 5.48 -8.06
CA THR A 187 -33.28 5.19 -9.01
C THR A 187 -33.93 6.47 -9.53
N TYR A 188 -34.14 7.48 -8.68
CA TYR A 188 -34.66 8.78 -9.09
C TYR A 188 -33.76 9.45 -10.14
N ILE A 189 -32.46 9.52 -9.85
CA ILE A 189 -31.46 10.12 -10.75
C ILE A 189 -31.42 9.39 -12.09
N ILE A 190 -31.28 8.06 -12.05
CA ILE A 190 -31.13 7.21 -13.24
C ILE A 190 -32.39 7.26 -14.12
N SER A 191 -33.57 7.13 -13.53
CA SER A 191 -34.83 7.08 -14.29
C SER A 191 -35.16 8.40 -14.98
N LEU A 192 -34.94 9.53 -14.30
CA LEU A 192 -35.09 10.85 -14.94
C LEU A 192 -34.05 11.08 -16.03
N ALA A 193 -32.81 10.66 -15.84
CA ALA A 193 -31.76 10.77 -16.85
C ALA A 193 -32.08 9.95 -18.11
N ARG A 194 -32.49 8.68 -17.95
CA ARG A 194 -32.93 7.83 -19.07
C ARG A 194 -34.13 8.43 -19.79
N TYR A 195 -35.13 8.94 -19.06
CA TYR A 195 -36.28 9.59 -19.67
C TYR A 195 -35.89 10.86 -20.45
N ALA A 196 -35.01 11.71 -19.91
CA ALA A 196 -34.48 12.89 -20.60
C ALA A 196 -33.74 12.55 -21.91
N CYS A 197 -33.07 11.40 -21.94
CA CYS A 197 -32.38 10.88 -23.14
C CYS A 197 -33.35 10.26 -24.16
N SER A 198 -34.58 9.95 -23.78
CA SER A 198 -35.56 9.34 -24.67
C SER A 198 -36.15 10.34 -25.68
N SER A 199 -36.72 9.81 -26.76
CA SER A 199 -37.47 10.59 -27.76
C SER A 199 -38.81 11.13 -27.24
N LEU A 200 -39.27 10.66 -26.07
CA LEU A 200 -40.58 11.02 -25.51
C LEU A 200 -40.55 12.27 -24.62
N ALA A 201 -39.38 12.66 -24.11
CA ALA A 201 -39.25 13.84 -23.26
C ALA A 201 -39.36 15.13 -24.08
N THR A 202 -40.27 16.02 -23.69
CA THR A 202 -40.42 17.34 -24.33
C THR A 202 -39.32 18.31 -23.86
N THR A 203 -39.16 19.44 -24.55
CA THR A 203 -38.19 20.49 -24.15
C THR A 203 -38.41 20.97 -22.71
N ASP A 204 -39.66 21.24 -22.33
CA ASP A 204 -40.01 21.70 -20.98
C ASP A 204 -39.75 20.63 -19.92
N GLU A 205 -40.03 19.37 -20.25
CA GLU A 205 -39.75 18.23 -19.36
C GLU A 205 -38.24 18.07 -19.16
N LYS A 206 -37.43 18.17 -20.22
CA LYS A 206 -35.96 18.13 -20.14
C LYS A 206 -35.42 19.30 -19.31
N ALA A 207 -35.96 20.50 -19.49
CA ALA A 207 -35.58 21.67 -18.69
C ALA A 207 -35.88 21.45 -17.20
N TRP A 208 -37.05 20.90 -16.88
CA TRP A 208 -37.39 20.56 -15.49
C TRP A 208 -36.49 19.46 -14.92
N ILE A 209 -36.21 18.39 -15.68
CA ILE A 209 -35.32 17.31 -15.25
C ILE A 209 -33.93 17.84 -14.96
N LYS A 210 -33.39 18.68 -15.86
CA LYS A 210 -32.10 19.33 -15.67
C LYS A 210 -32.08 20.10 -14.35
N GLN A 211 -33.07 20.95 -14.10
CA GLN A 211 -33.15 21.72 -12.85
C GLN A 211 -33.26 20.83 -11.61
N SER A 212 -34.07 19.77 -11.67
CA SER A 212 -34.27 18.83 -10.56
C SER A 212 -32.97 18.07 -10.24
N LEU A 213 -32.32 17.48 -11.26
CA LEU A 213 -31.09 16.72 -11.09
C LEU A 213 -29.90 17.60 -10.68
N GLU A 214 -29.82 18.85 -11.13
CA GLU A 214 -28.84 19.82 -10.62
C GLU A 214 -28.98 20.01 -9.11
N LYS A 215 -30.21 20.23 -8.62
CA LYS A 215 -30.47 20.37 -7.18
C LYS A 215 -30.08 19.11 -6.40
N VAL A 216 -30.44 17.92 -6.91
CA VAL A 216 -30.09 16.64 -6.27
C VAL A 216 -28.57 16.42 -6.26
N GLY A 217 -27.89 16.64 -7.38
CA GLY A 217 -26.45 16.51 -7.51
C GLY A 217 -25.69 17.46 -6.59
N GLN A 218 -26.08 18.74 -6.56
CA GLN A 218 -25.48 19.75 -5.68
C GLN A 218 -25.68 19.41 -4.21
N ARG A 219 -26.85 18.88 -3.83
CA ARG A 219 -27.10 18.41 -2.46
C ARG A 219 -26.18 17.24 -2.10
N LEU A 220 -25.99 16.28 -3.00
CA LEU A 220 -25.10 15.14 -2.78
C LEU A 220 -23.64 15.59 -2.65
N GLU A 221 -23.16 16.42 -3.58
CA GLU A 221 -21.80 16.94 -3.58
C GLU A 221 -21.50 17.75 -2.29
N LYS A 222 -22.41 18.66 -1.90
CA LYS A 222 -22.33 19.42 -0.64
C LYS A 222 -22.21 18.52 0.58
N ASN A 223 -22.87 17.36 0.56
CA ASN A 223 -22.89 16.40 1.67
C ASN A 223 -21.82 15.31 1.56
N GLY A 224 -20.81 15.49 0.70
CA GLY A 224 -19.71 14.54 0.54
C GLY A 224 -20.14 13.22 -0.11
N TRP A 225 -21.08 13.28 -1.06
CA TRP A 225 -21.69 12.12 -1.72
C TRP A 225 -22.33 11.13 -0.74
N SER A 226 -23.01 11.69 0.25
CA SER A 226 -23.82 10.96 1.23
C SER A 226 -25.22 11.53 1.30
N ILE A 227 -26.20 10.67 1.60
CA ILE A 227 -27.61 11.06 1.71
C ILE A 227 -27.90 11.50 3.13
N ARG A 228 -28.29 12.77 3.30
CA ARG A 228 -28.71 13.32 4.58
C ARG A 228 -30.21 13.63 4.57
N ARG A 229 -30.84 13.56 5.75
CA ARG A 229 -32.23 13.97 6.00
C ARG A 229 -32.45 15.46 5.67
N ALA A 230 -33.68 15.96 5.77
CA ALA A 230 -33.98 17.36 5.48
C ALA A 230 -33.15 18.33 6.33
N ASP A 231 -32.79 17.94 7.54
CA ASP A 231 -31.96 18.72 8.47
C ASP A 231 -30.51 18.96 7.98
N GLY A 232 -30.07 18.30 6.91
CA GLY A 232 -28.72 18.46 6.36
C GLY A 232 -27.59 17.97 7.26
N VAL A 233 -27.90 17.39 8.42
CA VAL A 233 -26.92 16.92 9.42
C VAL A 233 -27.07 15.42 9.65
N THR A 234 -28.29 14.92 9.82
CA THR A 234 -28.55 13.52 10.11
C THR A 234 -28.36 12.65 8.87
N GLN A 235 -27.52 11.63 9.00
CA GLN A 235 -27.34 10.60 7.97
C GLN A 235 -28.64 9.81 7.83
N ALA A 236 -29.10 9.60 6.59
CA ALA A 236 -30.27 8.77 6.31
C ALA A 236 -30.06 7.33 6.81
N HIS A 237 -31.12 6.66 7.28
CA HIS A 237 -31.06 5.31 7.85
C HIS A 237 -30.42 4.30 6.89
N VAL A 238 -30.73 4.43 5.60
CA VAL A 238 -30.14 3.64 4.50
C VAL A 238 -29.35 4.56 3.58
N GLY A 239 -28.45 5.36 4.17
CA GLY A 239 -27.50 6.21 3.48
C GLY A 239 -26.12 6.11 4.13
N PHE A 240 -25.08 6.06 3.31
CA PHE A 240 -23.69 6.14 3.72
C PHE A 240 -22.89 6.83 2.61
N ALA A 241 -21.63 7.19 2.87
CA ALA A 241 -20.79 7.84 1.88
C ALA A 241 -20.51 6.92 0.68
N TRP A 242 -20.81 7.40 -0.53
CA TRP A 242 -20.60 6.64 -1.77
C TRP A 242 -19.13 6.62 -2.22
N THR A 243 -18.25 7.37 -1.55
CA THR A 243 -16.85 7.59 -1.95
C THR A 243 -15.87 6.49 -1.54
N GLY A 244 -16.30 5.39 -0.93
CA GLY A 244 -15.38 4.27 -0.65
C GLY A 244 -14.98 3.47 -1.90
N PHE A 245 -13.97 2.61 -1.77
CA PHE A 245 -13.32 1.89 -2.87
C PHE A 245 -13.60 0.38 -2.88
N ILE A 246 -14.80 -0.01 -2.43
CA ILE A 246 -15.33 -1.38 -2.60
C ILE A 246 -16.30 -1.40 -3.80
N SER A 247 -16.47 -2.57 -4.42
CA SER A 247 -17.32 -2.73 -5.62
C SER A 247 -18.73 -2.14 -5.43
N GLN A 248 -19.32 -2.35 -4.24
CA GLN A 248 -20.62 -1.80 -3.91
C GLN A 248 -20.64 -0.27 -3.99
N HIS A 249 -19.71 0.44 -3.34
CA HIS A 249 -19.65 1.90 -3.36
C HIS A 249 -19.43 2.46 -4.77
N VAL A 250 -18.54 1.83 -5.54
CA VAL A 250 -18.26 2.22 -6.93
C VAL A 250 -19.51 2.05 -7.81
N SER A 251 -20.25 0.94 -7.65
CA SER A 251 -21.51 0.68 -8.35
C SER A 251 -22.66 1.63 -7.95
N ILE A 252 -22.51 2.40 -6.87
CA ILE A 252 -23.43 3.51 -6.53
C ILE A 252 -22.96 4.79 -7.21
N LEU A 253 -21.70 5.15 -6.98
CA LEU A 253 -21.18 6.47 -7.31
C LEU A 253 -21.09 6.67 -8.83
N LEU A 254 -20.37 5.80 -9.54
CA LEU A 254 -20.09 6.01 -10.96
C LEU A 254 -21.37 6.08 -11.80
N PRO A 255 -22.33 5.13 -11.67
CA PRO A 255 -23.58 5.22 -12.42
C PRO A 255 -24.40 6.48 -12.08
N SER A 256 -24.43 6.87 -10.80
CA SER A 256 -25.25 8.02 -10.37
C SER A 256 -24.68 9.34 -10.85
N VAL A 257 -23.36 9.53 -10.76
CA VAL A 257 -22.68 10.76 -11.23
C VAL A 257 -22.79 10.86 -12.75
N TYR A 258 -22.63 9.75 -13.46
CA TYR A 258 -22.76 9.77 -14.91
C TYR A 258 -24.20 9.99 -15.36
N ALA A 259 -25.19 9.43 -14.65
CA ALA A 259 -26.60 9.71 -14.88
C ALA A 259 -26.95 11.20 -14.63
N LEU A 260 -26.35 11.87 -13.64
CA LEU A 260 -26.50 13.32 -13.47
C LEU A 260 -26.03 14.06 -14.72
N TYR A 261 -24.88 13.71 -15.29
CA TYR A 261 -24.41 14.30 -16.55
C TYR A 261 -25.39 14.05 -17.70
N GLN A 262 -25.84 12.81 -17.89
CA GLN A 262 -26.76 12.45 -18.98
C GLN A 262 -28.10 13.16 -18.87
N GLY A 263 -28.62 13.33 -17.65
CA GLY A 263 -29.89 14.02 -17.41
C GLY A 263 -29.83 15.55 -17.49
N THR A 264 -28.69 16.17 -17.17
CA THR A 264 -28.56 17.64 -17.13
C THR A 264 -27.81 18.25 -18.33
N GLY A 265 -26.96 17.45 -18.99
CA GLY A 265 -25.98 17.93 -19.97
C GLY A 265 -24.88 18.84 -19.37
N ASN A 266 -24.79 18.97 -18.04
CA ASN A 266 -23.83 19.86 -17.40
C ASN A 266 -22.45 19.20 -17.26
N LYS A 267 -21.43 19.83 -17.85
CA LYS A 267 -20.04 19.35 -17.82
C LYS A 267 -19.45 19.22 -16.41
N HIS A 268 -20.00 19.91 -15.41
CA HIS A 268 -19.61 19.73 -14.00
C HIS A 268 -19.68 18.26 -13.57
N TRP A 269 -20.79 17.57 -13.88
CA TRP A 269 -20.97 16.16 -13.51
C TRP A 269 -20.09 15.23 -14.35
N LEU A 270 -19.80 15.58 -15.60
CA LEU A 270 -18.83 14.82 -16.41
C LEU A 270 -17.43 14.90 -15.80
N ASN A 271 -16.99 16.10 -15.41
CA ASN A 271 -15.70 16.29 -14.74
C ASN A 271 -15.65 15.57 -13.39
N ALA A 272 -16.75 15.58 -12.63
CA ALA A 272 -16.85 14.81 -11.39
C ALA A 272 -16.74 13.29 -11.65
N TYR A 273 -17.40 12.78 -12.68
CA TYR A 273 -17.29 11.38 -13.11
C TYR A 273 -15.86 11.04 -13.52
N GLU A 274 -15.20 11.85 -14.35
CA GLU A 274 -13.82 11.64 -14.80
C GLU A 274 -12.82 11.69 -13.63
N LYS A 275 -13.05 12.60 -12.67
CA LYS A 275 -12.29 12.66 -11.42
C LYS A 275 -12.45 11.36 -10.64
N PHE A 276 -13.68 10.89 -10.39
CA PHE A 276 -13.90 9.62 -9.71
C PHE A 276 -13.33 8.42 -10.48
N LEU A 277 -13.37 8.47 -11.81
CA LEU A 277 -12.84 7.41 -12.66
C LEU A 277 -11.32 7.33 -12.62
N SER A 278 -10.62 8.47 -12.53
CA SER A 278 -9.15 8.57 -12.48
C SER A 278 -8.59 8.52 -11.07
N GLU A 279 -9.42 8.70 -10.04
CA GLU A 279 -9.01 8.67 -8.64
C GLU A 279 -8.23 7.40 -8.29
N ARG A 280 -7.03 7.63 -7.74
CA ARG A 280 -6.08 6.59 -7.33
C ARG A 280 -5.74 5.64 -8.47
N ASP A 281 -5.29 6.22 -9.58
CA ASP A 281 -4.84 5.50 -10.77
C ASP A 281 -5.92 4.53 -11.29
N SER A 282 -7.14 5.06 -11.37
CA SER A 282 -8.32 4.32 -11.79
C SER A 282 -8.69 3.11 -10.94
N LEU A 283 -8.28 3.07 -9.67
CA LEU A 283 -8.67 2.00 -8.73
C LEU A 283 -10.19 1.84 -8.64
N ARG A 284 -10.98 2.93 -8.70
CA ARG A 284 -12.45 2.82 -8.73
C ARG A 284 -12.91 2.01 -9.93
N TRP A 285 -12.41 2.35 -11.13
CA TRP A 285 -12.75 1.61 -12.34
C TRP A 285 -12.31 0.15 -12.25
N GLN A 286 -11.16 -0.14 -11.63
CA GLN A 286 -10.70 -1.51 -11.42
C GLN A 286 -11.70 -2.35 -10.60
N LYS A 287 -12.45 -1.75 -9.67
CA LYS A 287 -13.51 -2.43 -8.90
C LYS A 287 -14.77 -2.75 -9.71
N MET A 288 -14.84 -2.33 -10.97
CA MET A 288 -15.88 -2.72 -11.93
C MET A 288 -15.47 -3.94 -12.77
N HIS A 289 -14.22 -4.40 -12.71
CA HIS A 289 -13.81 -5.63 -13.38
C HIS A 289 -14.25 -6.87 -12.60
N VAL A 290 -14.59 -7.93 -13.33
CA VAL A 290 -14.93 -9.23 -12.74
C VAL A 290 -13.75 -9.75 -11.92
N GLY A 291 -14.05 -10.29 -10.74
CA GLY A 291 -13.04 -10.90 -9.87
C GLY A 291 -13.58 -11.23 -8.47
N PRO A 292 -12.77 -11.88 -7.61
CA PRO A 292 -13.21 -12.37 -6.30
C PRO A 292 -13.59 -11.25 -5.31
N HIS A 293 -13.29 -9.99 -5.65
CA HIS A 293 -13.66 -8.82 -4.87
C HIS A 293 -15.11 -8.37 -5.13
N ILE A 294 -15.76 -8.85 -6.20
CA ILE A 294 -17.16 -8.57 -6.49
C ILE A 294 -18.03 -9.35 -5.51
N LYS A 295 -18.64 -8.62 -4.58
CA LYS A 295 -19.65 -9.16 -3.64
C LYS A 295 -20.98 -8.47 -3.89
N ILE A 296 -22.03 -9.25 -4.10
CA ILE A 296 -23.41 -8.76 -4.18
C ILE A 296 -24.09 -8.83 -2.82
N ASN A 297 -25.02 -7.90 -2.54
CA ASN A 297 -25.69 -7.77 -1.24
C ASN A 297 -26.40 -9.08 -0.85
N GLY A 298 -26.23 -9.55 0.40
CA GLY A 298 -26.81 -10.81 0.87
C GLY A 298 -28.34 -10.88 0.77
N HIS A 299 -29.03 -9.74 0.69
CA HIS A 299 -30.44 -9.68 0.36
C HIS A 299 -30.65 -9.64 -1.17
N PRO A 300 -31.36 -10.61 -1.76
CA PRO A 300 -31.60 -10.69 -3.21
C PRO A 300 -32.11 -9.40 -3.86
N ILE A 301 -32.98 -8.64 -3.17
CA ILE A 301 -33.57 -7.42 -3.73
C ILE A 301 -32.57 -6.27 -3.77
N TYR A 302 -31.72 -6.16 -2.75
CA TYR A 302 -30.68 -5.13 -2.73
C TYR A 302 -29.57 -5.45 -3.75
N ALA A 303 -29.37 -6.74 -4.08
CA ALA A 303 -28.50 -7.14 -5.19
C ALA A 303 -29.06 -6.66 -6.54
N ASN A 304 -30.36 -6.81 -6.78
CA ASN A 304 -31.03 -6.30 -7.98
C ASN A 304 -30.84 -4.79 -8.17
N GLN A 305 -30.99 -4.01 -7.10
CA GLN A 305 -30.76 -2.57 -7.16
C GLN A 305 -29.31 -2.22 -7.54
N GLY A 306 -28.34 -3.06 -7.15
CA GLY A 306 -26.95 -2.96 -7.61
C GLY A 306 -26.83 -3.18 -9.12
N ALA A 307 -27.42 -4.27 -9.62
CA ALA A 307 -27.42 -4.60 -11.04
C ALA A 307 -28.09 -3.52 -11.89
N PHE A 308 -29.23 -2.97 -11.43
CA PHE A 308 -29.93 -1.87 -12.09
C PHE A 308 -29.01 -0.66 -12.34
N ARG A 309 -28.20 -0.28 -11.34
CA ARG A 309 -27.25 0.84 -11.49
C ARG A 309 -26.14 0.53 -12.48
N VAL A 310 -25.58 -0.68 -12.45
CA VAL A 310 -24.55 -1.09 -13.40
C VAL A 310 -25.11 -1.14 -14.83
N ASN A 311 -26.35 -1.63 -15.00
CA ASN A 311 -27.05 -1.68 -16.29
C ASN A 311 -27.30 -0.25 -16.83
N ALA A 312 -27.72 0.69 -15.98
CA ALA A 312 -27.86 2.08 -16.39
C ALA A 312 -26.54 2.68 -16.89
N LEU A 313 -25.43 2.44 -16.19
CA LEU A 313 -24.11 2.89 -16.65
C LEU A 313 -23.70 2.22 -17.97
N PHE A 314 -24.00 0.93 -18.15
CA PHE A 314 -23.75 0.22 -19.42
C PHE A 314 -24.48 0.88 -20.61
N HIS A 315 -25.70 1.36 -20.41
CA HIS A 315 -26.45 2.09 -21.44
C HIS A 315 -25.89 3.47 -21.73
N PHE A 316 -25.45 4.19 -20.69
CA PHE A 316 -24.90 5.53 -20.86
C PHE A 316 -23.47 5.55 -21.41
N GLU A 317 -22.66 4.52 -21.15
CA GLU A 317 -21.23 4.49 -21.46
C GLU A 317 -20.97 4.44 -22.98
N PRO A 318 -20.35 5.48 -23.57
CA PRO A 318 -20.04 5.50 -25.00
C PRO A 318 -18.75 4.71 -25.33
N ASN A 319 -17.83 4.51 -24.38
CA ASN A 319 -16.59 3.80 -24.63
C ASN A 319 -16.81 2.28 -24.73
N THR A 320 -16.46 1.69 -25.86
CA THR A 320 -16.72 0.28 -26.15
C THR A 320 -16.00 -0.68 -25.19
N GLU A 321 -14.78 -0.38 -24.75
CA GLU A 321 -14.02 -1.24 -23.83
C GLU A 321 -14.65 -1.22 -22.44
N LYS A 322 -15.01 -0.03 -21.95
CA LYS A 322 -15.68 0.09 -20.66
C LYS A 322 -17.05 -0.56 -20.67
N LYS A 323 -17.79 -0.41 -21.78
CA LYS A 323 -19.08 -1.05 -22.00
C LYS A 323 -18.95 -2.58 -21.96
N ALA A 324 -17.92 -3.16 -22.58
CA ALA A 324 -17.62 -4.59 -22.50
C ALA A 324 -17.26 -5.07 -21.08
N THR A 325 -16.56 -4.25 -20.28
CA THR A 325 -16.32 -4.54 -18.85
C THR A 325 -17.62 -4.57 -18.06
N LEU A 326 -18.50 -3.58 -18.24
CA LEU A 326 -19.80 -3.52 -17.56
C LEU A 326 -20.70 -4.69 -17.96
N TYR A 327 -20.70 -5.07 -19.25
CA TYR A 327 -21.43 -6.23 -19.75
C TYR A 327 -20.99 -7.54 -19.06
N ARG A 328 -19.67 -7.80 -18.99
CA ARG A 328 -19.13 -8.96 -18.27
C ARG A 328 -19.47 -8.92 -16.77
N LEU A 329 -19.43 -7.74 -16.16
CA LEU A 329 -19.82 -7.58 -14.76
C LEU A 329 -21.30 -7.92 -14.55
N LEU A 330 -22.20 -7.45 -15.42
CA LEU A 330 -23.64 -7.73 -15.37
C LEU A 330 -23.94 -9.23 -15.50
N GLU A 331 -23.29 -9.91 -16.43
CA GLU A 331 -23.39 -11.36 -16.57
C GLU A 331 -22.89 -12.08 -15.30
N HIS A 332 -21.74 -11.66 -14.77
CA HIS A 332 -21.14 -12.26 -13.58
C HIS A 332 -22.04 -12.12 -12.35
N ILE A 333 -22.60 -10.92 -12.10
CA ILE A 333 -23.50 -10.71 -10.95
C ILE A 333 -24.80 -11.49 -11.12
N ALA A 334 -25.33 -11.63 -12.34
CA ALA A 334 -26.51 -12.45 -12.61
C ALA A 334 -26.25 -13.93 -12.29
N LYS A 335 -25.10 -14.46 -12.72
CA LYS A 335 -24.67 -15.83 -12.39
C LYS A 335 -24.54 -16.06 -10.88
N ILE A 336 -23.89 -15.14 -10.15
CA ILE A 336 -23.79 -15.25 -8.69
C ILE A 336 -25.18 -15.25 -8.05
N GLN A 337 -26.08 -14.38 -8.49
CA GLN A 337 -27.43 -14.30 -7.95
C GLN A 337 -28.21 -15.59 -8.20
N MET A 338 -28.10 -16.17 -9.41
CA MET A 338 -28.78 -17.41 -9.79
C MET A 338 -28.30 -18.64 -9.00
N SER A 339 -27.07 -18.63 -8.49
CA SER A 339 -26.47 -19.74 -7.74
C SER A 339 -26.54 -19.61 -6.21
N ARG A 340 -27.34 -18.67 -5.67
CA ARG A 340 -27.43 -18.43 -4.22
C ARG A 340 -28.17 -19.54 -3.48
N ASP A 341 -27.65 -19.89 -2.30
CA ASP A 341 -28.32 -20.77 -1.34
C ASP A 341 -29.52 -20.09 -0.66
N PHE A 342 -30.57 -20.86 -0.42
CA PHE A 342 -31.71 -20.45 0.39
C PHE A 342 -31.97 -21.46 1.54
N PRO A 343 -32.00 -21.00 2.81
CA PRO A 343 -31.94 -19.62 3.26
C PRO A 343 -30.47 -19.15 3.37
N GLY A 344 -30.16 -18.01 2.77
CA GLY A 344 -28.84 -17.39 2.91
C GLY A 344 -28.61 -16.82 4.32
N GLU A 345 -27.35 -16.50 4.64
CA GLU A 345 -26.93 -15.98 5.96
C GLU A 345 -27.75 -14.77 6.43
N MET A 346 -28.11 -13.86 5.52
CA MET A 346 -28.91 -12.68 5.84
C MET A 346 -30.34 -13.05 6.27
N TYR A 347 -30.94 -14.07 5.67
CA TYR A 347 -32.31 -14.50 5.96
C TYR A 347 -32.43 -15.07 7.38
N ARG A 348 -31.40 -15.81 7.81
CA ARG A 348 -31.26 -16.32 9.18
C ARG A 348 -31.17 -15.20 10.25
N LYS A 349 -30.96 -13.94 9.86
CA LYS A 349 -30.94 -12.79 10.78
C LYS A 349 -32.34 -12.21 11.07
N PHE A 350 -33.31 -12.43 10.19
CA PHE A 350 -34.65 -11.85 10.30
C PHE A 350 -35.76 -12.87 10.58
N HIS A 351 -35.44 -14.16 10.45
CA HIS A 351 -36.37 -15.27 10.66
C HIS A 351 -35.73 -16.31 11.58
N LYS A 352 -36.53 -16.90 12.47
CA LYS A 352 -36.02 -17.93 13.39
C LYS A 352 -35.75 -19.21 12.59
N GLU A 353 -34.64 -19.89 12.89
CA GLU A 353 -34.30 -21.16 12.21
C GLU A 353 -35.45 -22.19 12.30
N GLN A 354 -36.18 -22.19 13.42
CA GLN A 354 -37.36 -23.04 13.61
C GLN A 354 -38.47 -22.75 12.59
N GLU A 355 -38.72 -21.49 12.23
CA GLU A 355 -39.74 -21.12 11.24
C GLU A 355 -39.40 -21.69 9.86
N TRP A 356 -38.10 -21.74 9.55
CA TRP A 356 -37.60 -22.33 8.32
C TRP A 356 -37.69 -23.86 8.34
N GLN A 357 -37.28 -24.50 9.43
CA GLN A 357 -37.40 -25.95 9.60
C GLN A 357 -38.86 -26.43 9.57
N ASP A 358 -39.78 -25.66 10.15
CA ASP A 358 -41.21 -25.93 10.12
C ASP A 358 -41.75 -25.84 8.69
N LEU A 359 -41.30 -24.83 7.94
CA LEU A 359 -41.62 -24.69 6.51
C LEU A 359 -41.07 -25.86 5.69
N GLN A 360 -39.80 -26.23 5.88
CA GLN A 360 -39.17 -27.37 5.22
C GLN A 360 -39.93 -28.67 5.51
N ARG A 361 -40.33 -28.91 6.76
CA ARG A 361 -41.13 -30.09 7.14
C ARG A 361 -42.53 -30.05 6.52
N LYS A 362 -43.20 -28.89 6.55
CA LYS A 362 -44.55 -28.71 5.99
C LYS A 362 -44.60 -29.01 4.49
N TRP A 363 -43.54 -28.67 3.75
CA TRP A 363 -43.47 -28.86 2.30
C TRP A 363 -42.54 -29.98 1.84
N ASN A 364 -41.98 -30.75 2.78
CA ASN A 364 -41.09 -31.88 2.55
C ASN A 364 -39.84 -31.56 1.69
N TRP A 365 -39.19 -30.42 1.96
CA TRP A 365 -37.97 -30.00 1.25
C TRP A 365 -36.71 -30.58 1.88
N LYS A 366 -35.77 -31.05 1.06
CA LYS A 366 -34.44 -31.48 1.51
C LYS A 366 -33.44 -30.32 1.42
N ASP A 367 -32.42 -30.30 2.29
CA ASP A 367 -31.44 -29.20 2.38
C ASP A 367 -30.70 -28.89 1.06
N SER A 368 -30.61 -29.85 0.13
CA SER A 368 -30.00 -29.67 -1.20
C SER A 368 -30.93 -29.05 -2.26
N GLU A 369 -32.24 -28.94 -1.99
CA GLU A 369 -33.22 -28.58 -3.00
C GLU A 369 -33.40 -27.07 -3.19
N LEU A 370 -32.66 -26.23 -2.46
CA LEU A 370 -32.79 -24.76 -2.53
C LEU A 370 -31.48 -24.05 -2.88
N HIS A 371 -30.58 -24.77 -3.56
CA HIS A 371 -29.38 -24.20 -4.16
C HIS A 371 -29.71 -23.52 -5.51
N GLY A 372 -29.87 -22.21 -5.48
CA GLY A 372 -30.07 -21.37 -6.66
C GLY A 372 -31.53 -21.03 -6.98
N SER A 373 -31.73 -19.89 -7.66
CA SER A 373 -33.05 -19.33 -7.99
C SER A 373 -33.91 -20.27 -8.84
N ALA A 374 -33.30 -20.95 -9.81
CA ALA A 374 -34.02 -21.88 -10.68
C ALA A 374 -34.53 -23.10 -9.92
N GLN A 375 -33.71 -23.65 -9.03
CA GLN A 375 -34.09 -24.81 -8.23
C GLN A 375 -35.16 -24.44 -7.20
N ALA A 376 -35.03 -23.30 -6.54
CA ALA A 376 -36.07 -22.79 -5.64
C ALA A 376 -37.42 -22.61 -6.36
N TRP A 377 -37.43 -22.03 -7.56
CA TRP A 377 -38.67 -21.88 -8.34
C TRP A 377 -39.32 -23.23 -8.72
N LYS A 378 -38.52 -24.28 -9.00
CA LYS A 378 -39.07 -25.60 -9.36
C LYS A 378 -39.93 -26.23 -8.27
N LEU A 379 -39.66 -25.92 -7.00
CA LEU A 379 -40.41 -26.47 -5.87
C LEU A 379 -41.70 -25.68 -5.53
N TYR A 380 -41.98 -24.59 -6.25
CA TYR A 380 -43.17 -23.77 -6.00
C TYR A 380 -44.48 -24.57 -6.16
N GLN A 381 -45.41 -24.38 -5.22
CA GLN A 381 -46.77 -24.92 -5.28
C GLN A 381 -47.80 -23.79 -5.05
N PRO A 382 -48.94 -23.75 -5.77
CA PRO A 382 -49.93 -22.68 -5.64
C PRO A 382 -50.43 -22.43 -4.21
N ALA A 383 -50.58 -23.50 -3.41
CA ALA A 383 -51.02 -23.42 -2.02
C ALA A 383 -50.06 -22.64 -1.10
N MET A 384 -48.80 -22.41 -1.53
CA MET A 384 -47.85 -21.58 -0.79
C MET A 384 -48.29 -20.11 -0.70
N LEU A 385 -49.12 -19.65 -1.64
CA LEU A 385 -49.66 -18.30 -1.62
C LEU A 385 -50.70 -18.08 -0.52
N ASP A 386 -51.32 -19.15 -0.01
CA ASP A 386 -52.49 -19.07 0.85
C ASP A 386 -52.17 -18.97 2.35
N GLN A 387 -50.95 -19.31 2.80
CA GLN A 387 -50.71 -19.48 4.24
C GLN A 387 -49.39 -19.00 4.86
N GLN A 388 -48.31 -18.64 4.15
CA GLN A 388 -47.07 -18.19 4.82
C GLN A 388 -46.21 -17.21 3.98
N ALA A 389 -45.91 -16.03 4.53
CA ALA A 389 -45.07 -15.03 3.88
C ALA A 389 -43.65 -15.55 3.51
N LEU A 390 -43.11 -16.47 4.31
CA LEU A 390 -41.77 -17.04 4.13
C LEU A 390 -41.65 -17.89 2.85
N ALA A 391 -42.64 -18.75 2.58
CA ALA A 391 -42.69 -19.59 1.38
C ALA A 391 -42.75 -18.74 0.10
N VAL A 392 -43.56 -17.68 0.12
CA VAL A 392 -43.69 -16.72 -0.99
C VAL A 392 -42.36 -16.00 -1.25
N LEU A 393 -41.62 -15.64 -0.20
CA LEU A 393 -40.29 -15.03 -0.36
C LEU A 393 -39.30 -15.99 -1.02
N ALA A 394 -39.20 -17.22 -0.52
CA ALA A 394 -38.21 -18.21 -0.96
C ALA A 394 -38.46 -18.75 -2.38
N HIS A 395 -39.73 -18.97 -2.75
CA HIS A 395 -40.06 -19.63 -4.02
C HIS A 395 -40.52 -18.68 -5.10
N VAL A 396 -41.04 -17.50 -4.76
CA VAL A 396 -41.54 -16.54 -5.76
C VAL A 396 -40.61 -15.34 -5.83
N ARG A 397 -40.50 -14.59 -4.73
CA ARG A 397 -39.84 -13.27 -4.76
C ARG A 397 -38.34 -13.37 -5.05
N PHE A 398 -37.61 -14.27 -4.39
CA PHE A 398 -36.16 -14.38 -4.60
C PHE A 398 -35.79 -15.00 -5.96
N PRO A 399 -36.45 -16.07 -6.43
CA PRO A 399 -36.22 -16.54 -7.78
C PRO A 399 -36.49 -15.47 -8.84
N LEU A 400 -37.56 -14.71 -8.69
CA LEU A 400 -37.87 -13.58 -9.55
C LEU A 400 -36.77 -12.51 -9.55
N THR A 401 -36.11 -12.26 -8.41
CA THR A 401 -34.97 -11.33 -8.38
C THR A 401 -33.80 -11.83 -9.23
N GLY A 402 -33.49 -13.13 -9.18
CA GLY A 402 -32.47 -13.74 -10.03
C GLY A 402 -32.82 -13.62 -11.51
N TYR A 403 -34.06 -13.91 -11.87
CA TYR A 403 -34.55 -13.73 -13.24
C TYR A 403 -34.54 -12.28 -13.72
N HIS A 404 -34.83 -11.32 -12.84
CA HIS A 404 -34.68 -9.92 -13.18
C HIS A 404 -33.23 -9.55 -13.49
N MET A 405 -32.25 -10.05 -12.73
CA MET A 405 -30.82 -9.84 -13.03
C MET A 405 -30.38 -10.54 -14.32
N VAL A 406 -30.95 -11.70 -14.64
CA VAL A 406 -30.76 -12.33 -15.96
C VAL A 406 -31.26 -11.40 -17.07
N MET A 407 -32.45 -10.82 -16.94
CA MET A 407 -32.98 -9.87 -17.94
C MET A 407 -32.12 -8.60 -18.04
N MET A 408 -31.72 -8.00 -16.91
CA MET A 408 -30.85 -6.82 -16.86
C MET A 408 -29.42 -7.09 -17.36
N SER A 409 -29.00 -8.35 -17.47
CA SER A 409 -27.68 -8.67 -18.02
C SER A 409 -27.60 -8.39 -19.52
N GLU A 410 -28.75 -8.34 -20.20
CA GLU A 410 -28.86 -8.25 -21.66
C GLU A 410 -28.05 -9.30 -22.42
N ASN A 411 -27.63 -10.37 -21.73
CA ASN A 411 -26.91 -11.48 -22.32
C ASN A 411 -27.91 -12.45 -22.97
N PRO A 412 -27.95 -12.56 -24.31
CA PRO A 412 -28.99 -13.33 -24.99
C PRO A 412 -28.96 -14.82 -24.67
N GLU A 413 -27.77 -15.39 -24.44
CA GLU A 413 -27.60 -16.81 -24.12
C GLU A 413 -28.10 -17.10 -22.71
N LEU A 414 -27.74 -16.25 -21.74
CA LEU A 414 -28.21 -16.37 -20.36
C LEU A 414 -29.73 -16.17 -20.28
N ILE A 415 -30.28 -15.17 -20.99
CA ILE A 415 -31.72 -14.93 -21.05
C ILE A 415 -32.43 -16.13 -21.68
N GLN A 416 -32.01 -16.60 -22.85
CA GLN A 416 -32.64 -17.74 -23.53
C GLN A 416 -32.63 -19.01 -22.67
N THR A 417 -31.55 -19.24 -21.93
CA THR A 417 -31.44 -20.39 -21.01
C THR A 417 -32.51 -20.40 -19.92
N HIS A 418 -32.89 -19.21 -19.42
CA HIS A 418 -33.87 -19.10 -18.33
C HIS A 418 -35.28 -18.70 -18.79
N LEU A 419 -35.44 -18.28 -20.05
CA LEU A 419 -36.68 -17.73 -20.58
C LEU A 419 -37.92 -18.63 -20.43
N PRO A 420 -37.85 -19.96 -20.63
CA PRO A 420 -39.00 -20.84 -20.39
C PRO A 420 -39.49 -20.81 -18.94
N GLU A 421 -38.56 -20.80 -17.97
CA GLU A 421 -38.89 -20.75 -16.54
C GLU A 421 -39.39 -19.38 -16.11
N ILE A 422 -38.83 -18.30 -16.68
CA ILE A 422 -39.32 -16.93 -16.50
C ILE A 422 -40.77 -16.84 -16.97
N TRP A 423 -41.06 -17.33 -18.17
CA TRP A 423 -42.41 -17.28 -18.73
C TRP A 423 -43.40 -18.12 -17.92
N ARG A 424 -42.99 -19.34 -17.53
CA ARG A 424 -43.78 -20.20 -16.63
C ARG A 424 -44.13 -19.46 -15.34
N MET A 425 -43.17 -18.79 -14.71
CA MET A 425 -43.42 -18.00 -13.50
C MET A 425 -44.44 -16.89 -13.73
N LEU A 426 -44.27 -16.10 -14.79
CA LEU A 426 -45.17 -14.98 -15.12
C LEU A 426 -46.63 -15.44 -15.32
N LYS A 427 -46.87 -16.69 -15.75
CA LYS A 427 -48.21 -17.24 -16.00
C LYS A 427 -48.82 -17.96 -14.79
N THR A 428 -47.99 -18.61 -13.95
CA THR A 428 -48.49 -19.52 -12.91
C THR A 428 -48.80 -18.83 -11.59
N VAL A 429 -48.09 -17.75 -11.23
CA VAL A 429 -48.25 -17.13 -9.91
C VAL A 429 -49.47 -16.21 -9.88
N ASP A 430 -50.44 -16.51 -9.00
CA ASP A 430 -51.58 -15.63 -8.76
C ASP A 430 -51.19 -14.42 -7.90
N LEU A 431 -50.92 -13.30 -8.58
CA LEU A 431 -50.52 -12.04 -7.97
C LEU A 431 -51.60 -11.40 -7.08
N LYS A 432 -52.89 -11.75 -7.24
CA LYS A 432 -53.97 -11.21 -6.40
C LYS A 432 -53.82 -11.66 -4.95
N LYS A 433 -53.26 -12.85 -4.72
CA LYS A 433 -52.97 -13.41 -3.39
C LYS A 433 -51.74 -12.79 -2.72
N ILE A 434 -50.92 -12.02 -3.46
CA ILE A 434 -49.72 -11.38 -2.92
C ILE A 434 -50.01 -9.89 -2.67
N SER A 435 -50.10 -9.50 -1.39
CA SER A 435 -50.36 -8.12 -0.98
C SER A 435 -49.14 -7.19 -1.09
N ALA A 436 -47.92 -7.75 -1.16
CA ALA A 436 -46.68 -6.99 -1.28
C ALA A 436 -46.53 -6.37 -2.69
N GLY A 437 -46.51 -5.04 -2.76
CA GLY A 437 -46.30 -4.31 -4.02
C GLY A 437 -44.93 -4.57 -4.65
N GLU A 438 -43.92 -4.83 -3.82
CA GLU A 438 -42.56 -5.16 -4.27
C GLU A 438 -42.49 -6.40 -5.17
N THR A 439 -43.25 -7.45 -4.86
CA THR A 439 -43.30 -8.64 -5.71
C THR A 439 -44.07 -8.36 -7.00
N ASN A 440 -45.22 -7.68 -6.89
CA ASN A 440 -46.09 -7.39 -8.03
C ASN A 440 -45.41 -6.49 -9.08
N TYR A 441 -44.70 -5.43 -8.66
CA TYR A 441 -43.98 -4.58 -9.60
C TYR A 441 -42.88 -5.37 -10.32
N LEU A 442 -42.17 -6.25 -9.60
CA LEU A 442 -41.05 -6.98 -10.16
C LEU A 442 -41.51 -7.98 -11.23
N PHE A 443 -42.68 -8.61 -11.06
CA PHE A 443 -43.32 -9.41 -12.10
C PHE A 443 -43.60 -8.59 -13.35
N THR A 444 -44.14 -7.39 -13.16
CA THR A 444 -44.48 -6.48 -14.25
C THR A 444 -43.21 -6.01 -14.98
N VAL A 445 -42.16 -5.63 -14.24
CA VAL A 445 -40.87 -5.21 -14.79
C VAL A 445 -40.19 -6.35 -15.55
N VAL A 446 -40.15 -7.57 -15.00
CA VAL A 446 -39.60 -8.74 -15.69
C VAL A 446 -40.39 -9.05 -16.96
N GLY A 447 -41.72 -8.95 -16.92
CA GLY A 447 -42.57 -9.10 -18.11
C GLY A 447 -42.28 -8.05 -19.18
N LEU A 448 -42.12 -6.78 -18.80
CA LEU A 448 -41.75 -5.69 -19.72
C LEU A 448 -40.34 -5.88 -20.31
N HIS A 449 -39.37 -6.34 -19.52
CA HIS A 449 -38.05 -6.67 -20.06
C HIS A 449 -38.09 -7.89 -20.99
N ALA A 450 -38.95 -8.88 -20.71
CA ALA A 450 -39.15 -10.02 -21.61
C ALA A 450 -39.78 -9.60 -22.94
N TYR A 451 -40.74 -8.67 -22.88
CA TYR A 451 -41.30 -7.99 -24.05
C TYR A 451 -40.21 -7.25 -24.84
N ALA A 452 -39.40 -6.43 -24.17
CA ALA A 452 -38.32 -5.67 -24.80
C ALA A 452 -37.31 -6.61 -25.47
N PHE A 453 -36.92 -7.69 -24.80
CA PHE A 453 -36.02 -8.71 -25.34
C PHE A 453 -36.59 -9.37 -26.60
N TYR A 454 -37.87 -9.74 -26.61
CA TYR A 454 -38.53 -10.36 -27.76
C TYR A 454 -38.41 -9.49 -29.03
N PHE A 455 -38.73 -8.19 -28.91
CA PHE A 455 -38.72 -7.28 -30.07
C PHE A 455 -37.33 -6.75 -30.43
N ASN A 456 -36.37 -6.72 -29.49
CA ASN A 456 -35.00 -6.24 -29.74
C ASN A 456 -33.96 -7.36 -29.96
N GLN A 457 -34.33 -8.64 -29.91
CA GLN A 457 -33.38 -9.76 -29.88
C GLN A 457 -32.29 -9.67 -30.96
N GLN A 458 -32.67 -9.33 -32.20
CA GLN A 458 -31.71 -9.22 -33.31
C GLN A 458 -30.71 -8.07 -33.14
N LYS A 459 -31.17 -6.93 -32.60
CA LYS A 459 -30.32 -5.77 -32.31
C LYS A 459 -29.31 -6.11 -31.21
N ILE A 460 -29.79 -6.73 -30.13
CA ILE A 460 -28.94 -7.16 -29.00
C ILE A 460 -27.87 -8.15 -29.46
N LEU A 461 -28.24 -9.16 -30.26
CA LEU A 461 -27.30 -10.14 -30.82
C LEU A 461 -26.23 -9.50 -31.74
N LYS A 462 -26.58 -8.45 -32.49
CA LYS A 462 -25.64 -7.71 -33.35
C LYS A 462 -24.67 -6.86 -32.53
N GLU A 463 -25.17 -6.18 -31.50
CA GLU A 463 -24.34 -5.40 -30.58
C GLU A 463 -23.39 -6.31 -29.77
N GLN A 464 -23.84 -7.50 -29.36
CA GLN A 464 -23.03 -8.51 -28.67
C GLN A 464 -21.82 -8.97 -29.50
N LYS A 465 -22.03 -9.32 -30.78
CA LYS A 465 -20.92 -9.71 -31.69
C LYS A 465 -19.87 -8.61 -31.82
N THR A 466 -20.31 -7.35 -31.76
CA THR A 466 -19.42 -6.19 -31.85
C THR A 466 -18.63 -6.00 -30.54
N GLN A 467 -19.29 -6.13 -29.38
CA GLN A 467 -18.69 -5.94 -28.05
C GLN A 467 -17.72 -7.06 -27.65
N LEU A 468 -17.97 -8.32 -28.04
CA LEU A 468 -17.10 -9.47 -27.75
C LEU A 468 -15.92 -9.63 -28.72
N SER A 469 -15.90 -8.88 -29.84
CA SER A 469 -14.86 -9.00 -30.88
C SER A 469 -13.52 -8.35 -30.55
N LYS A 470 -13.41 -7.60 -29.46
CA LYS A 470 -12.14 -6.98 -29.02
C LYS A 470 -11.66 -7.67 -27.74
N GLN A 471 -10.50 -8.30 -27.87
CA GLN A 471 -9.85 -9.07 -26.80
C GLN A 471 -9.63 -8.23 -25.54
N GLU A 472 -9.76 -8.90 -24.41
CA GLU A 472 -9.32 -8.40 -23.11
C GLU A 472 -7.86 -7.89 -23.20
N PRO A 473 -7.48 -6.88 -22.39
CA PRO A 473 -6.09 -6.76 -21.99
C PRO A 473 -5.63 -8.13 -21.49
N ALA A 474 -4.55 -8.67 -22.07
CA ALA A 474 -4.07 -10.00 -21.76
C ALA A 474 -4.01 -10.21 -20.24
N ALA A 475 -4.60 -11.31 -19.75
CA ALA A 475 -4.52 -11.65 -18.33
C ALA A 475 -3.04 -11.64 -17.88
N VAL A 476 -2.76 -10.97 -16.76
CA VAL A 476 -1.42 -10.92 -16.18
C VAL A 476 -0.93 -12.35 -16.00
N THR A 477 0.14 -12.72 -16.70
CA THR A 477 0.64 -14.10 -16.69
C THR A 477 1.35 -14.39 -15.37
N ASN A 478 0.99 -15.49 -14.71
CA ASN A 478 1.75 -15.94 -13.54
C ASN A 478 3.08 -16.55 -14.00
N LEU A 479 4.21 -15.98 -13.58
CA LEU A 479 5.54 -16.48 -13.88
C LEU A 479 5.93 -17.50 -12.80
N PRO A 480 6.12 -18.80 -13.13
CA PRO A 480 6.28 -19.85 -12.13
C PRO A 480 7.70 -19.85 -11.53
N ILE A 481 7.76 -20.09 -10.21
CA ILE A 481 8.99 -20.52 -9.55
C ILE A 481 9.22 -21.99 -9.94
N VAL A 482 10.37 -22.29 -10.55
CA VAL A 482 10.70 -23.63 -11.08
C VAL A 482 11.73 -24.38 -10.24
N ALA A 483 12.48 -23.66 -9.40
CA ALA A 483 13.47 -24.22 -8.50
C ALA A 483 13.83 -23.23 -7.39
N ASP A 484 14.44 -23.75 -6.32
CA ASP A 484 15.10 -23.00 -5.26
C ASP A 484 16.60 -23.34 -5.29
N ALA A 485 17.46 -22.37 -4.95
CA ALA A 485 18.90 -22.61 -4.92
C ALA A 485 19.37 -23.45 -3.71
N GLY A 486 18.53 -23.59 -2.67
CA GLY A 486 18.86 -24.37 -1.47
C GLY A 486 19.89 -23.69 -0.57
N ILE A 487 20.03 -22.37 -0.65
CA ILE A 487 21.02 -21.60 0.12
C ILE A 487 20.38 -20.89 1.32
N GLY A 488 19.05 -20.88 1.39
CA GLY A 488 18.30 -20.22 2.45
C GLY A 488 18.21 -18.70 2.25
N PRO A 489 17.76 -17.95 3.27
CA PRO A 489 17.29 -16.57 3.07
C PRO A 489 18.34 -15.67 2.42
N THR A 490 17.95 -15.06 1.30
CA THR A 490 18.82 -14.23 0.45
C THR A 490 18.20 -12.84 0.35
N ILE A 491 19.00 -11.80 0.62
CA ILE A 491 18.54 -10.40 0.63
C ILE A 491 18.81 -9.70 -0.69
N ASP A 492 19.94 -10.01 -1.33
CA ASP A 492 20.32 -9.42 -2.61
C ASP A 492 21.16 -10.41 -3.44
N VAL A 493 21.16 -10.19 -4.75
CA VAL A 493 21.77 -11.09 -5.74
C VAL A 493 22.32 -10.29 -6.92
N ALA A 494 23.55 -10.62 -7.34
CA ALA A 494 24.19 -10.10 -8.54
C ALA A 494 24.59 -11.24 -9.48
N ILE A 495 24.67 -10.96 -10.78
CA ILE A 495 25.09 -11.93 -11.81
C ILE A 495 26.21 -11.33 -12.66
N ASP A 496 27.26 -12.12 -12.89
CA ASP A 496 28.31 -11.86 -13.87
C ASP A 496 28.52 -13.12 -14.72
N GLY A 497 28.13 -13.05 -15.99
CA GLY A 497 28.14 -14.20 -16.90
C GLY A 497 27.34 -15.40 -16.38
N HIS A 498 28.03 -16.52 -16.12
CA HIS A 498 27.45 -17.77 -15.59
C HIS A 498 27.61 -17.91 -14.08
N ILE A 499 27.91 -16.83 -13.38
CA ILE A 499 28.12 -16.82 -11.94
C ILE A 499 27.10 -15.93 -11.26
N THR A 500 26.54 -16.42 -10.16
CA THR A 500 25.66 -15.66 -9.28
C THR A 500 26.32 -15.46 -7.92
N TYR A 501 26.20 -14.24 -7.40
CA TYR A 501 26.67 -13.82 -6.09
C TYR A 501 25.46 -13.49 -5.23
N ALA A 502 25.20 -14.28 -4.21
CA ALA A 502 24.02 -14.14 -3.36
C ALA A 502 24.44 -13.81 -1.92
N ILE A 503 23.91 -12.73 -1.37
CA ILE A 503 24.16 -12.34 0.02
C ILE A 503 22.94 -12.60 0.90
N GLY A 504 23.19 -13.06 2.12
CA GLY A 504 22.15 -13.32 3.10
C GLY A 504 22.71 -13.90 4.39
N ARG A 505 22.12 -13.50 5.53
CA ARG A 505 22.53 -13.95 6.88
C ARG A 505 24.03 -13.73 7.19
N GLY A 506 24.62 -12.65 6.69
CA GLY A 506 26.03 -12.34 6.96
C GLY A 506 27.02 -13.20 6.16
N ALA A 507 26.58 -13.78 5.05
CA ALA A 507 27.42 -14.56 4.16
C ALA A 507 27.21 -14.14 2.70
N LEU A 508 28.28 -14.25 1.92
CA LEU A 508 28.27 -14.22 0.45
C LEU A 508 28.47 -15.66 -0.04
N ARG A 509 27.59 -16.12 -0.92
CA ARG A 509 27.73 -17.38 -1.65
C ARG A 509 27.91 -17.13 -3.14
N ILE A 510 28.82 -17.88 -3.75
CA ILE A 510 29.14 -17.84 -5.17
C ILE A 510 28.60 -19.13 -5.79
N LEU A 511 27.81 -19.03 -6.85
CA LEU A 511 27.15 -20.16 -7.50
C LEU A 511 27.40 -20.18 -9.00
N ASP A 512 27.66 -21.37 -9.54
CA ASP A 512 27.60 -21.66 -10.97
C ASP A 512 26.14 -21.80 -11.40
N ILE A 513 25.74 -21.01 -12.40
CA ILE A 513 24.41 -20.98 -13.00
C ILE A 513 24.41 -21.37 -14.49
N SER A 514 25.45 -22.07 -14.97
CA SER A 514 25.49 -22.68 -16.31
C SER A 514 24.27 -23.57 -16.60
N LYS A 515 23.66 -24.12 -15.54
CA LYS A 515 22.34 -24.75 -15.55
C LYS A 515 21.39 -23.94 -14.66
N PRO A 516 20.64 -22.96 -15.20
CA PRO A 516 19.94 -21.97 -14.36
C PRO A 516 18.98 -22.57 -13.32
N ALA A 517 18.22 -23.61 -13.67
CA ALA A 517 17.29 -24.27 -12.75
C ALA A 517 17.97 -25.24 -11.76
N LYS A 518 19.29 -25.38 -11.79
CA LYS A 518 20.09 -26.26 -10.92
C LYS A 518 21.41 -25.59 -10.54
N PRO A 519 21.37 -24.45 -9.82
CA PRO A 519 22.57 -23.73 -9.44
C PRO A 519 23.44 -24.58 -8.51
N LYS A 520 24.76 -24.44 -8.62
CA LYS A 520 25.74 -25.17 -7.80
C LYS A 520 26.59 -24.19 -7.00
N VAL A 521 26.62 -24.31 -5.68
CA VAL A 521 27.53 -23.51 -4.83
C VAL A 521 28.98 -23.87 -5.14
N LEU A 522 29.78 -22.85 -5.46
CA LEU A 522 31.22 -22.94 -5.72
C LEU A 522 32.04 -22.56 -4.50
N GLY A 523 31.68 -21.45 -3.84
CA GLY A 523 32.42 -20.90 -2.72
C GLY A 523 31.55 -20.03 -1.80
N LYS A 524 32.11 -19.71 -0.64
CA LYS A 524 31.41 -18.97 0.43
C LYS A 524 32.39 -18.21 1.30
N ILE A 525 31.99 -17.03 1.74
CA ILE A 525 32.64 -16.28 2.81
C ILE A 525 31.58 -15.80 3.82
N GLU A 526 31.89 -15.91 5.11
CA GLU A 526 31.01 -15.56 6.24
C GLU A 526 31.60 -14.41 7.05
N GLY A 527 30.85 -13.95 8.07
CA GLY A 527 31.28 -12.88 8.95
C GLY A 527 31.03 -11.48 8.38
N LEU A 528 30.21 -11.38 7.33
CA LEU A 528 29.91 -10.12 6.63
C LEU A 528 28.80 -9.30 7.32
N GLY A 529 28.60 -9.47 8.62
CA GLY A 529 27.64 -8.70 9.40
C GLY A 529 26.19 -8.69 8.86
N SER A 530 25.59 -7.51 8.86
CA SER A 530 24.21 -7.21 8.46
C SER A 530 24.13 -6.80 6.98
N THR A 531 24.45 -7.75 6.09
CA THR A 531 24.48 -7.54 4.61
C THR A 531 23.16 -6.97 4.07
N ARG A 532 23.24 -6.02 3.13
CA ARG A 532 22.08 -5.33 2.54
C ARG A 532 22.04 -5.28 1.02
N GLN A 533 23.14 -4.93 0.36
CA GLN A 533 23.26 -4.88 -1.10
C GLN A 533 24.67 -5.32 -1.55
N ILE A 534 24.77 -5.87 -2.76
CA ILE A 534 26.02 -6.28 -3.41
C ILE A 534 26.14 -5.69 -4.82
N ALA A 535 27.33 -5.22 -5.17
CA ALA A 535 27.74 -4.96 -6.55
C ALA A 535 29.00 -5.78 -6.86
N VAL A 536 29.12 -6.26 -8.10
CA VAL A 536 30.30 -7.03 -8.55
C VAL A 536 30.84 -6.42 -9.82
N LYS A 537 32.15 -6.15 -9.83
CA LYS A 537 32.85 -5.59 -10.99
C LYS A 537 34.29 -6.09 -11.03
N ASP A 538 34.74 -6.50 -12.21
CA ASP A 538 36.13 -6.93 -12.48
C ASP A 538 36.67 -7.98 -11.49
N GLY A 539 35.79 -8.91 -11.08
CA GLY A 539 36.12 -9.96 -10.11
C GLY A 539 36.21 -9.51 -8.65
N ILE A 540 35.72 -8.31 -8.32
CA ILE A 540 35.63 -7.79 -6.96
C ILE A 540 34.15 -7.62 -6.58
N ALA A 541 33.77 -8.17 -5.42
CA ALA A 541 32.46 -7.98 -4.82
C ALA A 541 32.51 -6.91 -3.72
N TYR A 542 31.60 -5.95 -3.80
CA TYR A 542 31.41 -4.87 -2.83
C TYR A 542 30.09 -5.12 -2.09
N VAL A 543 30.17 -5.41 -0.80
CA VAL A 543 29.00 -5.79 0.01
C VAL A 543 28.75 -4.75 1.08
N GLY A 544 27.65 -4.02 0.95
CA GLY A 544 27.16 -3.09 1.98
C GLY A 544 26.55 -3.87 3.14
N SER A 545 26.97 -3.54 4.37
CA SER A 545 26.63 -4.28 5.59
C SER A 545 26.14 -3.36 6.72
N ARG A 546 25.28 -2.38 6.38
CA ARG A 546 24.62 -1.49 7.34
C ARG A 546 25.60 -0.95 8.37
N GLU A 547 25.43 -1.31 9.65
CA GLU A 547 26.24 -0.82 10.76
C GLU A 547 27.73 -1.15 10.65
N ASP A 548 28.11 -2.16 9.87
CA ASP A 548 29.48 -2.61 9.70
C ASP A 548 30.14 -2.08 8.42
N GLY A 549 29.55 -1.08 7.77
CA GLY A 549 30.14 -0.46 6.59
C GLY A 549 30.14 -1.37 5.36
N ALA A 550 31.27 -1.45 4.64
CA ALA A 550 31.36 -2.21 3.39
C ALA A 550 32.51 -3.23 3.41
N PHE A 551 32.24 -4.44 2.93
CA PHE A 551 33.26 -5.47 2.70
C PHE A 551 33.65 -5.50 1.22
N ILE A 552 34.95 -5.46 0.94
CA ILE A 552 35.51 -5.53 -0.41
C ILE A 552 36.23 -6.87 -0.55
N ILE A 553 35.78 -7.71 -1.48
CA ILE A 553 36.11 -9.14 -1.54
C ILE A 553 36.59 -9.49 -2.94
N ASP A 554 37.76 -10.12 -3.06
CA ASP A 554 38.21 -10.76 -4.29
C ASP A 554 37.42 -12.05 -4.50
N VAL A 555 36.75 -12.15 -5.65
CA VAL A 555 35.93 -13.29 -6.05
C VAL A 555 36.40 -13.91 -7.38
N LYS A 556 37.63 -13.61 -7.83
CA LYS A 556 38.23 -14.20 -9.03
C LYS A 556 38.39 -15.71 -8.91
N ASP A 557 38.89 -16.19 -7.76
CA ASP A 557 38.80 -17.60 -7.39
C ASP A 557 37.45 -17.85 -6.72
N GLN A 558 36.50 -18.33 -7.52
CA GLN A 558 35.12 -18.57 -7.12
C GLN A 558 34.98 -19.61 -6.00
N ALA A 559 35.96 -20.51 -5.84
CA ALA A 559 35.95 -21.51 -4.78
C ALA A 559 36.51 -20.95 -3.47
N ASN A 560 37.43 -19.99 -3.56
CA ASN A 560 38.14 -19.42 -2.41
C ASN A 560 38.08 -17.88 -2.42
N PRO A 561 36.89 -17.26 -2.20
CA PRO A 561 36.78 -15.81 -2.10
C PRO A 561 37.59 -15.26 -0.92
N LYS A 562 38.23 -14.11 -1.10
CA LYS A 562 39.15 -13.51 -0.11
C LYS A 562 38.73 -12.09 0.25
N LEU A 563 38.63 -11.79 1.54
CA LEU A 563 38.42 -10.42 2.00
C LEU A 563 39.68 -9.58 1.70
N LEU A 564 39.55 -8.52 0.92
CA LEU A 564 40.62 -7.55 0.63
C LEU A 564 40.66 -6.44 1.66
N SER A 565 39.49 -5.85 1.97
CA SER A 565 39.38 -4.80 2.96
C SER A 565 37.98 -4.70 3.57
N HIS A 566 37.92 -4.09 4.74
CA HIS A 566 36.70 -3.79 5.48
C HIS A 566 36.64 -2.27 5.68
N TYR A 567 35.80 -1.60 4.89
CA TYR A 567 35.71 -0.15 4.85
C TYR A 567 34.71 0.39 5.87
N ASP A 568 35.19 1.26 6.74
CA ASP A 568 34.40 2.00 7.73
C ASP A 568 33.71 3.20 7.06
N SER A 569 32.49 2.99 6.57
CA SER A 569 31.66 4.07 6.00
C SER A 569 31.22 5.08 7.04
N VAL A 570 30.84 6.29 6.62
CA VAL A 570 30.50 7.37 7.57
C VAL A 570 29.20 7.12 8.36
N GLU A 571 28.32 6.24 7.83
CA GLU A 571 27.08 5.76 8.45
C GLU A 571 26.70 4.38 7.90
N PHE A 572 25.43 3.96 8.03
CA PHE A 572 24.95 2.64 7.67
C PHE A 572 24.89 2.49 6.16
N ALA A 573 25.72 1.60 5.60
CA ALA A 573 25.70 1.29 4.17
C ALA A 573 24.42 0.51 3.79
N THR A 574 23.53 1.18 3.05
CA THR A 574 22.25 0.60 2.60
C THR A 574 22.29 0.20 1.13
N GLY A 575 22.86 1.03 0.27
CA GLY A 575 22.99 0.74 -1.15
C GLY A 575 24.43 0.83 -1.66
N VAL A 576 24.71 0.11 -2.73
CA VAL A 576 26.06 -0.07 -3.29
C VAL A 576 25.99 -0.03 -4.82
N GLU A 577 26.84 0.79 -5.43
CA GLU A 577 27.04 0.85 -6.88
C GLU A 577 28.52 1.17 -7.18
N VAL A 578 29.05 0.70 -8.31
CA VAL A 578 30.47 0.93 -8.69
C VAL A 578 30.57 1.40 -10.13
N SER A 579 31.16 2.58 -10.33
CA SER A 579 31.46 3.15 -11.65
C SER A 579 32.92 3.58 -11.72
N GLY A 580 33.66 3.07 -12.71
CA GLY A 580 35.12 3.25 -12.76
C GLY A 580 35.82 2.72 -11.51
N ASN A 581 36.61 3.58 -10.88
CA ASN A 581 37.33 3.34 -9.63
C ASN A 581 36.61 3.96 -8.41
N ILE A 582 35.33 4.29 -8.53
CA ILE A 582 34.55 4.90 -7.45
C ILE A 582 33.46 3.95 -7.01
N LEU A 583 33.47 3.64 -5.72
CA LEU A 583 32.39 2.98 -5.00
C LEU A 583 31.45 4.06 -4.44
N PHE A 584 30.16 3.91 -4.72
CA PHE A 584 29.11 4.77 -4.21
C PHE A 584 28.33 4.00 -3.15
N LEU A 585 28.27 4.56 -1.94
CA LEU A 585 27.53 4.00 -0.82
C LEU A 585 26.34 4.89 -0.51
N ALA A 586 25.13 4.38 -0.71
CA ALA A 586 23.94 5.01 -0.15
C ALA A 586 23.92 4.75 1.35
N LEU A 587 23.57 5.78 2.09
CA LEU A 587 23.56 5.81 3.54
C LEU A 587 22.15 6.10 4.03
N ARG A 588 21.77 5.43 5.10
CA ARG A 588 20.43 5.53 5.66
C ARG A 588 20.08 6.94 6.13
N HIS A 589 20.98 7.73 6.68
CA HIS A 589 20.61 9.10 7.09
C HIS A 589 21.52 10.18 6.53
N TYR A 590 22.72 9.83 6.07
CA TYR A 590 23.77 10.80 5.75
C TYR A 590 23.94 11.04 4.25
N GLY A 591 23.10 10.40 3.42
CA GLY A 591 23.05 10.61 1.98
C GLY A 591 23.91 9.63 1.21
N VAL A 592 24.83 10.11 0.36
CA VAL A 592 25.66 9.26 -0.52
C VAL A 592 27.13 9.53 -0.25
N GLU A 593 27.89 8.49 0.07
CA GLU A 593 29.36 8.54 0.22
C GLU A 593 30.05 8.03 -1.04
N LEU A 594 31.11 8.74 -1.46
CA LEU A 594 31.96 8.37 -2.59
C LEU A 594 33.31 7.91 -2.05
N VAL A 595 33.78 6.76 -2.53
CA VAL A 595 35.01 6.10 -2.07
C VAL A 595 35.87 5.73 -3.28
N ASP A 596 37.14 6.12 -3.26
CA ASP A 596 38.14 5.68 -4.23
C ASP A 596 38.53 4.23 -3.91
N VAL A 597 38.30 3.35 -4.88
CA VAL A 597 38.61 1.92 -4.83
C VAL A 597 39.57 1.51 -5.94
N SER A 598 40.35 2.47 -6.47
CA SER A 598 41.46 2.17 -7.41
C SER A 598 42.46 1.18 -6.81
N ASN A 599 42.63 1.19 -5.49
CA ASN A 599 43.21 0.11 -4.72
C ASN A 599 42.15 -0.49 -3.76
N PRO A 600 41.56 -1.65 -4.08
CA PRO A 600 40.52 -2.27 -3.25
C PRO A 600 41.01 -2.75 -1.87
N GLU A 601 42.33 -2.91 -1.66
CA GLU A 601 42.90 -3.23 -0.34
C GLU A 601 43.04 -1.98 0.55
N LYS A 602 43.04 -0.78 -0.06
CA LYS A 602 43.21 0.51 0.63
C LYS A 602 42.21 1.55 0.10
N PRO A 603 40.90 1.32 0.28
CA PRO A 603 39.87 2.28 -0.11
C PRO A 603 40.03 3.62 0.61
N LEU A 604 39.75 4.73 -0.10
CA LEU A 604 39.91 6.09 0.42
C LEU A 604 38.64 6.92 0.28
N HIS A 605 38.21 7.57 1.35
CA HIS A 605 37.08 8.50 1.32
C HIS A 605 37.34 9.66 0.35
N LEU A 606 36.38 9.95 -0.55
CA LEU A 606 36.42 11.10 -1.46
C LEU A 606 35.55 12.25 -0.97
N SER A 607 34.26 11.99 -0.75
CA SER A 607 33.27 12.98 -0.33
C SER A 607 31.97 12.35 0.17
N THR A 608 31.12 13.15 0.82
CA THR A 608 29.74 12.79 1.20
C THR A 608 28.75 13.85 0.71
N VAL A 609 27.66 13.41 0.08
CA VAL A 609 26.56 14.26 -0.39
C VAL A 609 25.34 14.05 0.48
N ARG A 610 24.88 15.09 1.18
CA ARG A 610 23.76 15.02 2.12
C ARG A 610 22.41 15.03 1.41
N THR A 611 22.03 13.92 0.79
CA THR A 611 20.75 13.76 0.06
C THR A 611 19.58 13.39 0.95
N GLY A 612 19.82 12.81 2.14
CA GLY A 612 18.81 12.28 3.04
C GLY A 612 18.98 10.77 3.23
N GLU A 613 17.86 10.05 3.42
CA GLU A 613 17.86 8.58 3.54
C GLU A 613 17.93 7.92 2.17
N ALA A 614 19.13 7.82 1.60
CA ALA A 614 19.37 7.14 0.34
C ALA A 614 19.34 5.61 0.54
N GLN A 615 18.74 4.88 -0.40
CA GLN A 615 18.64 3.42 -0.32
C GLN A 615 19.17 2.70 -1.56
N SER A 616 19.07 3.30 -2.74
CA SER A 616 19.73 2.80 -3.95
C SER A 616 20.37 3.90 -4.78
N ILE A 617 21.23 3.48 -5.69
CA ILE A 617 22.07 4.31 -6.53
C ILE A 617 22.07 3.74 -7.95
N ALA A 618 21.92 4.59 -8.95
CA ALA A 618 22.31 4.31 -10.33
C ALA A 618 23.28 5.39 -10.80
N VAL A 619 24.28 5.02 -11.58
CA VAL A 619 25.31 5.93 -12.10
C VAL A 619 25.36 5.86 -13.62
N ARG A 620 25.33 7.03 -14.28
CA ARG A 620 25.57 7.16 -15.72
C ARG A 620 26.39 8.41 -15.98
N ASP A 621 27.52 8.23 -16.65
CA ASP A 621 28.53 9.25 -16.89
C ASP A 621 28.94 9.93 -15.57
N ASN A 622 28.78 11.25 -15.50
CA ASN A 622 29.06 12.06 -14.31
C ASN A 622 27.83 12.34 -13.45
N PHE A 623 26.75 11.56 -13.58
CA PHE A 623 25.54 11.73 -12.78
C PHE A 623 25.20 10.51 -11.93
N VAL A 624 24.89 10.77 -10.67
CA VAL A 624 24.36 9.80 -9.71
C VAL A 624 22.89 10.09 -9.47
N TYR A 625 22.06 9.07 -9.62
CA TYR A 625 20.63 9.10 -9.30
C TYR A 625 20.43 8.31 -8.02
N ALA A 626 20.08 8.98 -6.93
CA ALA A 626 19.89 8.35 -5.62
C ALA A 626 18.40 8.29 -5.27
N GLY A 627 17.88 7.10 -5.03
CA GLY A 627 16.54 6.90 -4.47
C GLY A 627 16.53 7.27 -2.99
N VAL A 628 15.81 8.35 -2.62
CA VAL A 628 15.73 8.86 -1.26
C VAL A 628 14.38 8.53 -0.64
N TRP A 629 14.42 7.58 0.30
CA TRP A 629 13.25 6.99 0.93
C TRP A 629 12.46 8.01 1.74
N ALA A 630 13.10 8.72 2.68
CA ALA A 630 12.37 9.54 3.65
C ALA A 630 11.62 10.74 3.05
N THR A 631 12.13 11.29 1.93
CA THR A 631 11.55 12.45 1.24
C THR A 631 10.70 12.07 0.05
N SER A 632 10.64 10.79 -0.35
CA SER A 632 9.97 10.33 -1.57
C SER A 632 10.51 11.04 -2.81
N GLU A 633 11.84 11.06 -2.98
CA GLU A 633 12.51 11.76 -4.07
C GLU A 633 13.53 10.87 -4.76
N VAL A 634 13.80 11.14 -6.04
CA VAL A 634 15.10 10.83 -6.65
C VAL A 634 15.94 12.10 -6.61
N VAL A 635 17.14 12.03 -6.01
CA VAL A 635 18.09 13.13 -5.96
C VAL A 635 19.18 12.90 -7.01
N VAL A 636 19.42 13.91 -7.84
CA VAL A 636 20.41 13.87 -8.92
C VAL A 636 21.65 14.64 -8.49
N ILE A 637 22.81 14.01 -8.65
CA ILE A 637 24.10 14.55 -8.21
C ILE A 637 25.06 14.56 -9.39
N ASP A 638 25.59 15.73 -9.72
CA ASP A 638 26.73 15.90 -10.62
C ASP A 638 28.02 15.58 -9.86
N ILE A 639 28.76 14.60 -10.36
CA ILE A 639 30.03 14.11 -9.83
C ILE A 639 31.20 14.37 -10.79
N THR A 640 31.06 15.29 -11.75
CA THR A 640 32.14 15.72 -12.66
C THR A 640 33.42 16.02 -11.89
N ASN A 641 33.29 16.57 -10.69
CA ASN A 641 34.33 16.52 -9.65
C ASN A 641 33.87 15.68 -8.46
N SER A 642 34.33 14.43 -8.38
CA SER A 642 34.00 13.47 -7.31
C SER A 642 34.41 13.89 -5.90
N ARG A 643 35.29 14.88 -5.76
CA ARG A 643 35.65 15.49 -4.45
C ARG A 643 34.79 16.68 -4.09
N GLN A 644 34.02 17.23 -5.04
CA GLN A 644 33.10 18.36 -4.85
C GLN A 644 31.78 18.12 -5.60
N PRO A 645 31.08 17.02 -5.31
CA PRO A 645 29.81 16.69 -5.94
C PRO A 645 28.72 17.73 -5.63
N LYS A 646 27.77 17.90 -6.54
CA LYS A 646 26.69 18.90 -6.42
C LYS A 646 25.33 18.30 -6.73
N ILE A 647 24.34 18.56 -5.88
CA ILE A 647 22.95 18.21 -6.18
C ILE A 647 22.44 19.16 -7.29
N THR A 648 21.99 18.61 -8.42
CA THR A 648 21.45 19.37 -9.55
C THR A 648 19.92 19.35 -9.61
N ALA A 649 19.28 18.28 -9.13
CA ALA A 649 17.84 18.14 -9.13
C ALA A 649 17.33 17.27 -7.97
N LYS A 650 16.05 17.47 -7.63
CA LYS A 650 15.25 16.60 -6.76
C LYS A 650 13.90 16.40 -7.43
N VAL A 651 13.54 15.15 -7.68
CA VAL A 651 12.32 14.80 -8.40
C VAL A 651 11.43 13.97 -7.50
N ASN A 652 10.18 14.40 -7.31
CA ASN A 652 9.24 13.73 -6.42
C ASN A 652 8.78 12.38 -6.97
N LEU A 653 8.58 11.43 -6.07
CA LEU A 653 7.98 10.12 -6.28
C LEU A 653 6.62 10.05 -5.57
N ASP A 654 5.73 9.17 -6.05
CA ASP A 654 4.42 8.96 -5.44
C ASP A 654 4.48 8.35 -4.04
N GLY A 655 5.47 7.49 -3.82
CA GLY A 655 5.71 6.76 -2.58
C GLY A 655 7.18 6.85 -2.20
N PHE A 656 7.57 6.15 -1.14
CA PHE A 656 8.98 6.15 -0.75
C PHE A 656 9.85 5.53 -1.85
N GLY A 657 10.93 6.21 -2.21
CA GLY A 657 11.88 5.71 -3.20
C GLY A 657 12.85 4.72 -2.58
N ASP A 658 13.15 3.64 -3.28
CA ASP A 658 14.28 2.77 -2.96
C ASP A 658 15.03 2.49 -4.26
N GLY A 659 14.56 1.60 -5.13
CA GLY A 659 15.27 1.18 -6.35
C GLY A 659 15.15 2.11 -7.55
N VAL A 660 16.29 2.46 -8.15
CA VAL A 660 16.38 3.15 -9.44
C VAL A 660 17.21 2.37 -10.46
N ASP A 661 16.88 2.50 -11.74
CA ASP A 661 17.68 1.99 -12.88
C ASP A 661 17.67 3.03 -14.00
N VAL A 662 18.79 3.17 -14.70
CA VAL A 662 18.94 4.12 -15.81
C VAL A 662 19.27 3.33 -17.06
N ARG A 663 18.43 3.46 -18.09
CA ARG A 663 18.61 2.78 -19.38
C ARG A 663 18.36 3.73 -20.53
N GLY A 664 19.38 3.93 -21.37
CA GLY A 664 19.33 4.91 -22.46
C GLY A 664 18.91 6.29 -21.93
N ASN A 665 17.87 6.88 -22.51
CA ASN A 665 17.36 8.20 -22.11
C ASN A 665 16.25 8.14 -21.05
N TYR A 666 16.22 7.11 -20.20
CA TYR A 666 15.17 6.95 -19.19
C TYR A 666 15.71 6.56 -17.83
N LEU A 667 15.12 7.14 -16.79
CA LEU A 667 15.26 6.73 -15.40
C LEU A 667 13.97 6.01 -15.00
N TYR A 668 14.12 4.84 -14.40
CA TYR A 668 13.07 4.02 -13.86
C TYR A 668 13.18 4.03 -12.34
N ALA A 669 12.09 4.30 -11.63
CA ALA A 669 12.06 4.29 -10.18
C ALA A 669 10.97 3.34 -9.68
N ALA A 670 11.36 2.31 -8.95
CA ALA A 670 10.44 1.49 -8.19
C ALA A 670 10.04 2.25 -6.92
N THR A 671 8.73 2.39 -6.72
CA THR A 671 8.19 3.11 -5.56
C THR A 671 7.59 2.15 -4.55
N GLY A 672 7.89 2.44 -3.29
CA GLY A 672 7.61 1.60 -2.14
C GLY A 672 6.37 1.95 -1.36
N HIS A 673 6.43 1.88 -0.03
CA HIS A 673 5.24 2.07 0.81
C HIS A 673 4.49 3.38 0.50
N HIS A 674 3.19 3.34 0.75
CA HIS A 674 2.32 4.52 0.81
C HIS A 674 2.90 5.61 1.73
N SER A 675 2.56 6.86 1.41
CA SER A 675 2.94 8.05 2.18
C SER A 675 2.86 7.83 3.70
N ARG A 676 3.75 8.49 4.44
CA ARG A 676 3.81 8.51 5.93
C ARG A 676 2.54 9.03 6.62
N GLU A 677 1.53 9.39 5.84
CA GLU A 677 0.21 9.79 6.30
C GLU A 677 -0.43 8.70 7.18
N LYS A 678 -0.97 9.12 8.32
CA LYS A 678 -1.63 8.23 9.28
C LYS A 678 -2.95 7.65 8.75
N HIS A 679 -3.41 8.14 7.60
CA HIS A 679 -4.73 7.88 7.02
C HIS A 679 -4.62 6.83 5.92
N ARG A 680 -5.11 5.61 6.23
CA ARG A 680 -4.90 4.39 5.44
C ARG A 680 -6.22 3.80 4.91
N GLN A 681 -7.23 4.62 4.66
CA GLN A 681 -8.53 4.18 4.18
C GLN A 681 -8.86 4.63 2.73
N PRO A 682 -9.68 3.83 2.04
CA PRO A 682 -10.52 4.29 0.94
C PRO A 682 -11.14 5.70 1.18
N GLY A 683 -10.71 6.73 0.43
CA GLY A 683 -11.05 8.16 0.63
C GLY A 683 -9.88 9.12 0.96
N ASP A 684 -8.84 8.68 1.67
CA ASP A 684 -7.69 9.51 2.09
C ASP A 684 -6.75 9.98 0.96
N PRO A 685 -6.13 11.17 1.05
CA PRO A 685 -5.21 11.72 0.03
C PRO A 685 -3.97 10.85 -0.28
N GLY A 686 -3.46 10.09 0.70
CA GLY A 686 -2.27 9.26 0.58
C GLY A 686 -2.50 7.76 0.35
N TYR A 687 -3.75 7.30 0.34
CA TYR A 687 -4.02 5.86 0.17
C TYR A 687 -3.78 5.42 -1.27
N GLY A 688 -3.03 4.33 -1.41
CA GLY A 688 -2.65 3.79 -2.71
C GLY A 688 -1.45 4.50 -3.33
N ARG A 689 -0.82 5.47 -2.65
CA ARG A 689 0.49 6.00 -3.04
C ARG A 689 1.59 4.93 -2.99
N GLY A 690 2.61 5.07 -3.83
CA GLY A 690 3.70 4.09 -3.94
C GLY A 690 3.28 2.74 -4.53
N HIS A 691 4.03 1.66 -4.33
CA HIS A 691 3.78 0.35 -4.94
C HIS A 691 3.61 0.43 -6.46
N GLY A 692 4.68 0.75 -7.17
CA GLY A 692 4.60 0.92 -8.61
C GLY A 692 5.95 1.16 -9.27
N LEU A 693 5.88 1.43 -10.56
CA LEU A 693 7.01 1.85 -11.38
C LEU A 693 6.72 3.24 -11.95
N GLU A 694 7.65 4.17 -11.74
CA GLU A 694 7.65 5.50 -12.33
C GLU A 694 8.74 5.61 -13.39
N ILE A 695 8.44 6.28 -14.49
CA ILE A 695 9.35 6.45 -15.63
C ILE A 695 9.57 7.94 -15.83
N PHE A 696 10.84 8.32 -15.95
CA PHE A 696 11.30 9.67 -16.19
C PHE A 696 12.12 9.71 -17.48
N GLU A 697 11.93 10.74 -18.29
CA GLU A 697 12.79 11.04 -19.43
C GLU A 697 14.07 11.76 -18.96
N LEU A 698 15.21 11.34 -19.49
CA LEU A 698 16.56 11.86 -19.23
C LEU A 698 17.17 12.48 -20.49
N THR A 699 16.43 13.35 -21.18
CA THR A 699 16.99 14.16 -22.27
C THR A 699 18.08 15.11 -21.77
N ASP A 700 17.90 15.63 -20.55
CA ASP A 700 18.95 16.25 -19.75
C ASP A 700 19.26 15.32 -18.57
N PRO A 701 20.47 14.73 -18.47
CA PRO A 701 20.82 13.85 -17.37
C PRO A 701 20.78 14.54 -16.00
N ALA A 702 20.91 15.86 -15.94
CA ALA A 702 20.84 16.64 -14.70
C ALA A 702 19.41 16.92 -14.24
N GLN A 703 18.40 16.76 -15.10
CA GLN A 703 17.01 17.17 -14.87
C GLN A 703 16.00 16.12 -15.38
N PRO A 704 15.77 15.01 -14.64
CA PRO A 704 14.78 14.00 -15.02
C PRO A 704 13.36 14.57 -15.07
N LYS A 705 12.62 14.27 -16.14
CA LYS A 705 11.24 14.72 -16.33
C LYS A 705 10.27 13.56 -16.20
N PHE A 706 9.32 13.66 -15.28
CA PHE A 706 8.29 12.63 -15.09
C PHE A 706 7.51 12.39 -16.39
N LEU A 707 7.38 11.12 -16.79
CA LEU A 707 6.72 10.71 -18.02
C LEU A 707 5.44 9.91 -17.74
N SER A 708 5.52 8.87 -16.92
CA SER A 708 4.36 8.02 -16.60
C SER A 708 4.58 7.19 -15.34
N ARG A 709 3.49 6.53 -14.91
CA ARG A 709 3.46 5.64 -13.75
C ARG A 709 2.55 4.44 -14.01
N ILE A 710 2.93 3.29 -13.47
CA ILE A 710 2.04 2.14 -13.31
C ILE A 710 2.02 1.67 -11.87
N LYS A 711 0.85 1.30 -11.38
CA LYS A 711 0.62 0.88 -10.00
C LYS A 711 0.47 -0.62 -9.88
N PHE A 712 1.05 -1.15 -8.83
CA PHE A 712 0.85 -2.49 -8.32
C PHE A 712 -0.25 -2.48 -7.24
N PRO A 713 -0.76 -3.66 -6.84
CA PRO A 713 -1.72 -3.75 -5.76
C PRO A 713 -1.19 -3.05 -4.50
N PRO A 714 -1.98 -2.18 -3.83
CA PRO A 714 -1.49 -1.45 -2.66
C PRO A 714 -1.20 -2.42 -1.50
N PHE A 715 -0.09 -2.19 -0.79
CA PHE A 715 0.34 -3.01 0.34
C PHE A 715 0.64 -2.14 1.57
N PHE A 716 -0.13 -2.30 2.65
CA PHE A 716 -0.12 -1.35 3.77
C PHE A 716 0.69 -1.78 4.99
N ASP A 717 1.29 -2.98 4.96
CA ASP A 717 2.19 -3.41 6.02
C ASP A 717 3.54 -2.70 5.83
N ILE A 718 4.11 -2.20 6.93
CA ILE A 718 5.35 -1.42 6.91
C ILE A 718 6.48 -2.31 7.43
N GLY A 719 7.51 -2.52 6.60
CA GLY A 719 8.69 -3.29 6.96
C GLY A 719 9.29 -4.02 5.77
N ASN A 720 10.58 -4.34 5.89
CA ASN A 720 11.40 -4.88 4.80
C ASN A 720 11.35 -3.98 3.55
N ASP A 721 11.71 -2.71 3.75
CA ASP A 721 11.81 -1.66 2.73
C ASP A 721 12.78 -2.09 1.61
N MET A 722 12.24 -2.68 0.54
CA MET A 722 12.97 -3.41 -0.51
C MET A 722 12.26 -3.27 -1.85
N TRP A 723 12.73 -2.36 -2.68
CA TRP A 723 12.20 -2.16 -4.04
C TRP A 723 13.35 -1.99 -5.02
N GLY A 724 13.15 -2.52 -6.23
CA GLY A 724 14.19 -2.61 -7.24
C GLY A 724 13.55 -2.66 -8.61
N VAL A 725 14.26 -2.14 -9.60
CA VAL A 725 13.87 -2.26 -10.99
C VAL A 725 15.10 -2.64 -11.80
N THR A 726 14.93 -3.55 -12.74
CA THR A 726 15.92 -3.86 -13.77
C THR A 726 15.21 -3.86 -15.10
N VAL A 727 15.69 -3.04 -16.04
CA VAL A 727 15.10 -2.91 -17.37
C VAL A 727 16.00 -3.56 -18.41
N VAL A 728 15.40 -4.40 -19.24
CA VAL A 728 16.04 -5.04 -20.39
C VAL A 728 15.14 -4.87 -21.60
N ASP A 729 15.69 -4.26 -22.65
CA ASP A 729 14.95 -3.90 -23.86
C ASP A 729 13.68 -3.07 -23.54
N ASN A 730 12.51 -3.68 -23.72
CA ASN A 730 11.21 -3.07 -23.45
C ASN A 730 10.50 -3.68 -22.23
N LEU A 731 11.23 -4.37 -21.37
CA LEU A 731 10.68 -5.06 -20.20
C LEU A 731 11.34 -4.57 -18.91
N ALA A 732 10.54 -4.16 -17.94
CA ALA A 732 10.98 -3.82 -16.59
C ALA A 732 10.57 -4.94 -15.62
N PHE A 733 11.56 -5.49 -14.92
CA PHE A 733 11.39 -6.44 -13.83
C PHE A 733 11.46 -5.66 -12.53
N VAL A 734 10.38 -5.64 -11.77
CA VAL A 734 10.22 -4.75 -10.61
C VAL A 734 9.94 -5.58 -9.37
N SER A 735 10.76 -5.44 -8.33
CA SER A 735 10.50 -6.00 -7.00
C SER A 735 9.68 -5.01 -6.18
N ASP A 736 8.66 -5.52 -5.49
CA ASP A 736 7.80 -4.74 -4.59
C ASP A 736 7.59 -5.47 -3.26
N THR A 737 8.64 -5.58 -2.46
CA THR A 737 8.64 -6.18 -1.12
C THR A 737 7.78 -7.46 -1.05
N HIS A 738 6.62 -7.43 -0.39
CA HIS A 738 5.73 -8.58 -0.16
C HIS A 738 4.72 -8.81 -1.29
N ASN A 739 4.56 -7.86 -2.22
CA ASN A 739 3.73 -8.02 -3.41
C ASN A 739 4.38 -8.94 -4.45
N GLY A 740 5.69 -9.18 -4.33
CA GLY A 740 6.44 -10.06 -5.21
C GLY A 740 7.16 -9.31 -6.31
N MET A 741 7.37 -10.00 -7.43
CA MET A 741 7.99 -9.44 -8.64
C MET A 741 6.91 -9.18 -9.69
N PHE A 742 6.99 -8.04 -10.36
CA PHE A 742 6.16 -7.68 -11.51
C PHE A 742 7.02 -7.61 -12.77
N LEU A 743 6.44 -8.08 -13.88
CA LEU A 743 6.99 -7.86 -15.21
C LEU A 743 6.11 -6.84 -15.92
N VAL A 744 6.73 -5.72 -16.32
CA VAL A 744 6.05 -4.59 -16.94
C VAL A 744 6.59 -4.39 -18.35
N ASN A 745 5.70 -4.42 -19.34
CA ASN A 745 6.02 -3.95 -20.68
C ASN A 745 6.12 -2.42 -20.67
N VAL A 746 7.29 -1.91 -20.99
CA VAL A 746 7.61 -0.49 -21.08
C VAL A 746 7.95 -0.08 -22.52
N ALA A 747 7.54 -0.83 -23.55
CA ALA A 747 7.75 -0.42 -24.95
C ALA A 747 7.16 0.97 -25.22
N ASN A 748 5.93 1.20 -24.75
CA ASN A 748 5.34 2.53 -24.68
C ASN A 748 5.59 3.14 -23.30
N LYS A 749 6.61 4.00 -23.19
CA LYS A 749 7.01 4.64 -21.93
C LYS A 749 5.92 5.54 -21.33
N LYS A 750 4.93 5.97 -22.12
CA LYS A 750 3.78 6.76 -21.63
C LYS A 750 2.62 5.90 -21.13
N GLN A 751 2.59 4.62 -21.52
CA GLN A 751 1.53 3.67 -21.17
C GLN A 751 2.13 2.29 -20.86
N PRO A 752 2.91 2.17 -19.77
CA PRO A 752 3.41 0.88 -19.31
C PRO A 752 2.27 -0.09 -18.98
N GLN A 753 2.52 -1.41 -19.10
CA GLN A 753 1.52 -2.45 -18.86
C GLN A 753 2.10 -3.60 -18.05
N ILE A 754 1.40 -4.04 -16.99
CA ILE A 754 1.79 -5.25 -16.25
C ILE A 754 1.42 -6.46 -17.12
N ILE A 755 2.40 -7.28 -17.47
CA ILE A 755 2.21 -8.47 -18.30
C ILE A 755 2.54 -9.77 -17.55
N GLY A 756 3.21 -9.68 -16.39
CA GLY A 756 3.47 -10.86 -15.56
C GLY A 756 3.69 -10.54 -14.08
N ARG A 757 3.57 -11.57 -13.25
CA ARG A 757 3.81 -11.49 -11.80
C ARG A 757 4.29 -12.82 -11.22
N THR A 758 5.12 -12.75 -10.19
CA THR A 758 5.44 -13.87 -9.29
C THR A 758 5.26 -13.42 -7.85
N VAL A 759 4.74 -14.29 -6.97
CA VAL A 759 4.74 -14.03 -5.52
C VAL A 759 5.48 -15.15 -4.80
N LEU A 760 6.31 -14.77 -3.83
CA LEU A 760 7.11 -15.70 -3.04
C LEU A 760 6.28 -16.48 -2.01
N PRO A 761 6.78 -17.64 -1.52
CA PRO A 761 6.05 -18.50 -0.61
C PRO A 761 5.77 -17.88 0.77
N ASN A 762 4.77 -18.44 1.45
CA ASN A 762 4.54 -18.18 2.88
C ASN A 762 5.68 -18.78 3.71
N VAL A 763 6.04 -18.11 4.81
CA VAL A 763 7.08 -18.59 5.75
C VAL A 763 6.43 -18.84 7.11
N GLN A 764 6.71 -20.01 7.70
CA GLN A 764 6.13 -20.41 8.98
C GLN A 764 6.43 -19.37 10.08
N GLY A 765 5.40 -19.03 10.86
CA GLY A 765 5.51 -18.05 11.96
C GLY A 765 5.51 -16.58 11.51
N ARG A 766 5.32 -16.28 10.22
CA ARG A 766 5.21 -14.91 9.70
C ARG A 766 3.78 -14.62 9.25
N LYS A 767 3.35 -13.36 9.43
CA LYS A 767 2.02 -12.87 9.00
C LYS A 767 1.94 -12.60 7.49
N ALA A 768 3.08 -12.36 6.84
CA ALA A 768 3.20 -12.07 5.42
C ALA A 768 4.07 -13.11 4.71
N ARG A 769 3.97 -13.16 3.38
CA ARG A 769 4.84 -13.95 2.49
C ARG A 769 6.30 -13.49 2.61
N SER A 770 7.25 -14.31 2.16
CA SER A 770 8.62 -13.83 1.99
C SER A 770 8.62 -12.57 1.13
N TYR A 771 9.37 -11.54 1.54
CA TYR A 771 9.58 -10.37 0.70
C TYR A 771 10.63 -10.68 -0.38
N VAL A 772 10.51 -10.00 -1.52
CA VAL A 772 11.55 -9.91 -2.55
C VAL A 772 12.51 -8.81 -2.12
N GLY A 773 13.76 -9.17 -1.87
CA GLY A 773 14.83 -8.20 -1.58
C GLY A 773 15.38 -7.56 -2.85
N SER A 774 15.68 -8.39 -3.84
CA SER A 774 16.25 -8.00 -5.13
C SER A 774 16.03 -9.10 -6.18
N LEU A 775 16.42 -8.83 -7.42
CA LEU A 775 16.38 -9.77 -8.51
C LEU A 775 17.60 -9.63 -9.42
N ALA A 776 18.00 -10.72 -10.06
CA ALA A 776 19.02 -10.73 -11.11
C ALA A 776 18.55 -11.60 -12.28
N LEU A 777 18.86 -11.14 -13.50
CA LEU A 777 18.35 -11.75 -14.73
C LEU A 777 19.42 -12.59 -15.41
N THR A 778 19.04 -13.76 -15.90
CA THR A 778 19.82 -14.55 -16.87
C THR A 778 18.93 -14.95 -18.04
N LYS A 779 19.48 -15.61 -19.05
CA LYS A 779 18.71 -16.06 -20.21
C LYS A 779 17.54 -16.94 -19.76
N ASP A 780 16.32 -16.50 -20.06
CA ASP A 780 15.05 -17.17 -19.79
C ASP A 780 14.67 -17.36 -18.30
N TYR A 781 15.48 -16.85 -17.35
CA TYR A 781 15.23 -17.02 -15.92
C TYR A 781 15.53 -15.75 -15.11
N VAL A 782 14.80 -15.59 -14.01
CA VAL A 782 15.02 -14.54 -13.01
C VAL A 782 15.34 -15.19 -11.66
N TYR A 783 16.46 -14.80 -11.06
CA TYR A 783 16.81 -15.15 -9.69
C TYR A 783 16.23 -14.10 -8.75
N VAL A 784 15.29 -14.49 -7.90
CA VAL A 784 14.54 -13.61 -7.01
C VAL A 784 14.96 -13.88 -5.56
N ALA A 785 15.61 -12.90 -4.93
CA ALA A 785 16.10 -13.00 -3.56
C ALA A 785 14.94 -12.96 -2.56
N GLY A 786 14.63 -14.09 -1.93
CA GLY A 786 13.61 -14.22 -0.90
C GLY A 786 14.18 -14.04 0.50
N GLY A 787 14.01 -12.86 1.08
CA GLY A 787 14.69 -12.48 2.32
C GLY A 787 14.27 -13.23 3.59
N TRP A 788 13.17 -14.00 3.56
CA TRP A 788 12.79 -14.94 4.62
C TRP A 788 12.77 -16.41 4.17
N SER A 789 13.03 -16.69 2.90
CA SER A 789 12.91 -18.03 2.31
C SER A 789 14.24 -18.49 1.70
N ASP A 790 14.40 -18.35 0.38
CA ASP A 790 15.57 -18.79 -0.38
C ASP A 790 15.82 -17.85 -1.58
N LEU A 791 16.84 -18.12 -2.38
CA LEU A 791 16.99 -17.59 -3.73
C LEU A 791 16.13 -18.43 -4.70
N HIS A 792 15.04 -17.84 -5.17
CA HIS A 792 14.04 -18.49 -6.04
C HIS A 792 14.43 -18.34 -7.51
N ILE A 793 14.26 -19.37 -8.32
CA ILE A 793 14.45 -19.32 -9.77
C ILE A 793 13.09 -19.28 -10.45
N VAL A 794 12.79 -18.16 -11.13
CA VAL A 794 11.53 -17.92 -11.85
C VAL A 794 11.76 -18.08 -13.35
N ALA A 795 10.92 -18.87 -14.02
CA ALA A 795 10.99 -19.01 -15.47
C ALA A 795 10.34 -17.81 -16.18
N ALA A 796 11.08 -17.21 -17.10
CA ALA A 796 10.67 -16.07 -17.91
C ALA A 796 11.16 -16.23 -19.38
N PRO A 797 10.70 -17.27 -20.10
CA PRO A 797 11.20 -17.62 -21.41
C PRO A 797 10.94 -16.52 -22.45
N GLY A 798 11.99 -16.18 -23.20
CA GLY A 798 12.04 -15.11 -24.19
C GLY A 798 11.92 -13.71 -23.60
N LYS A 799 12.00 -13.55 -22.27
CA LYS A 799 11.74 -12.27 -21.58
C LYS A 799 12.91 -11.83 -20.71
N ALA A 800 13.60 -12.77 -20.06
CA ALA A 800 14.76 -12.45 -19.22
C ALA A 800 16.07 -12.75 -19.96
N ARG A 801 17.05 -11.86 -19.78
CA ARG A 801 18.46 -12.03 -20.15
C ARG A 801 19.30 -11.13 -19.26
N VAL A 802 20.61 -11.37 -19.20
CA VAL A 802 21.54 -10.46 -18.52
C VAL A 802 21.43 -9.07 -19.18
N PRO A 803 21.21 -7.99 -18.41
CA PRO A 803 21.19 -6.64 -18.94
C PRO A 803 22.52 -6.30 -19.58
N ASP A 804 22.50 -5.63 -20.73
CA ASP A 804 23.73 -5.12 -21.33
C ASP A 804 24.32 -4.04 -20.41
N PRO A 805 25.65 -3.89 -20.29
CA PRO A 805 26.23 -2.76 -19.57
C PRO A 805 25.76 -1.44 -20.20
N GLU A 806 25.31 -0.48 -19.39
CA GLU A 806 24.99 0.85 -19.92
C GLU A 806 26.26 1.52 -20.45
N PRO A 807 26.21 2.19 -21.62
CA PRO A 807 27.27 3.09 -22.04
C PRO A 807 27.49 4.15 -20.96
N ASN A 808 28.69 4.17 -20.40
CA ASN A 808 29.01 5.01 -19.25
C ASN A 808 30.47 5.44 -19.36
N THR A 809 30.71 6.76 -19.34
CA THR A 809 32.05 7.31 -19.19
C THR A 809 32.42 7.28 -17.70
N PRO A 810 33.39 6.47 -17.26
CA PRO A 810 33.71 6.36 -15.86
C PRO A 810 34.12 7.72 -15.26
N PRO A 811 33.64 8.06 -14.06
CA PRO A 811 34.00 9.31 -13.42
C PRO A 811 35.49 9.35 -13.09
N VAL A 812 36.11 10.52 -13.30
CA VAL A 812 37.54 10.73 -13.04
C VAL A 812 37.74 11.17 -11.59
N ILE A 813 38.73 10.58 -10.92
CA ILE A 813 39.15 11.00 -9.59
C ILE A 813 40.14 12.16 -9.75
N HIS A 814 39.71 13.36 -9.36
CA HIS A 814 40.58 14.53 -9.39
C HIS A 814 41.62 14.47 -8.26
N PRO A 815 42.84 14.99 -8.46
CA PRO A 815 43.83 15.12 -7.39
C PRO A 815 43.28 15.91 -6.20
N LEU A 816 43.72 15.57 -4.98
CA LEU A 816 43.47 16.41 -3.81
C LEU A 816 44.12 17.78 -4.04
N LYS A 817 43.31 18.84 -4.12
CA LYS A 817 43.81 20.20 -3.92
C LYS A 817 44.12 20.36 -2.44
N SER A 818 45.28 20.93 -2.10
CA SER A 818 45.59 21.31 -0.73
C SER A 818 44.48 22.24 -0.23
N THR A 819 43.78 21.84 0.83
CA THR A 819 42.87 22.74 1.53
C THR A 819 43.71 23.89 2.08
N PRO A 820 43.39 25.17 1.81
CA PRO A 820 44.07 26.28 2.47
C PRO A 820 44.02 26.06 3.99
N GLU A 821 45.13 26.31 4.68
CA GLU A 821 45.12 26.28 6.15
C GLU A 821 44.01 27.21 6.65
N SER A 822 43.18 26.68 7.53
CA SER A 822 42.10 27.46 8.12
C SER A 822 42.69 28.39 9.16
N ASN A 823 42.51 29.70 8.98
CA ASN A 823 42.87 30.69 10.01
C ASN A 823 41.99 30.57 11.28
N ARG A 824 41.03 29.62 11.34
CA ARG A 824 40.05 29.45 12.42
C ARG A 824 40.26 28.19 13.27
N TYR A 825 40.99 27.21 12.79
CA TYR A 825 41.22 25.94 13.50
C TYR A 825 42.41 25.20 12.92
N GLN A 826 43.07 24.41 13.76
CA GLN A 826 44.07 23.44 13.32
C GLN A 826 43.38 22.13 12.96
N LEU A 827 43.84 21.46 11.89
CA LEU A 827 43.30 20.19 11.43
C LEU A 827 44.32 19.07 11.66
N TYR A 828 43.90 18.02 12.36
CA TYR A 828 44.69 16.80 12.50
C TYR A 828 44.01 15.65 11.76
N LYS A 829 44.74 15.01 10.84
CA LYS A 829 44.26 13.86 10.05
C LYS A 829 44.90 12.56 10.53
N THR A 830 44.15 11.48 10.40
CA THR A 830 44.61 10.12 10.67
C THR A 830 44.37 9.24 9.45
N ASP A 831 44.82 7.98 9.52
CA ASP A 831 44.63 6.99 8.46
C ASP A 831 43.17 6.51 8.34
N GLY A 832 42.29 6.88 9.29
CA GLY A 832 40.88 6.54 9.31
C GLY A 832 40.02 7.74 9.68
N GLN A 833 38.69 7.57 9.73
CA GLN A 833 37.81 8.63 10.21
C GLN A 833 37.83 8.72 11.74
N ILE A 834 37.71 9.93 12.28
CA ILE A 834 37.65 10.14 13.73
C ILE A 834 36.19 10.17 14.17
N HIS A 835 35.76 9.14 14.91
CA HIS A 835 34.38 9.01 15.39
C HIS A 835 34.16 9.72 16.73
N ALA A 836 35.10 9.55 17.66
CA ALA A 836 34.98 10.04 19.03
C ALA A 836 36.33 10.45 19.61
N ILE A 837 36.25 11.25 20.67
CA ILE A 837 37.39 11.77 21.41
C ILE A 837 37.04 11.78 22.90
N ASP A 838 38.03 11.45 23.73
CA ASP A 838 38.00 11.73 25.17
C ASP A 838 39.39 12.15 25.66
N MET A 839 39.48 12.69 26.87
CA MET A 839 40.69 13.33 27.39
C MET A 839 41.34 12.52 28.51
N LEU A 840 42.68 12.47 28.50
CA LEU A 840 43.51 12.07 29.63
C LEU A 840 44.53 13.17 29.91
N ASP A 841 44.35 13.92 31.00
CA ASP A 841 45.13 15.12 31.29
C ASP A 841 45.16 16.08 30.07
N GLU A 842 46.34 16.40 29.52
CA GLU A 842 46.52 17.25 28.33
C GLU A 842 46.52 16.47 26.99
N LYS A 843 46.16 15.18 27.00
CA LYS A 843 46.23 14.29 25.84
C LYS A 843 44.83 13.93 25.36
N ALA A 844 44.60 14.05 24.07
CA ALA A 844 43.39 13.58 23.42
C ALA A 844 43.55 12.10 23.03
N ILE A 845 42.57 11.27 23.39
CA ILE A 845 42.47 9.88 22.98
C ILE A 845 41.41 9.80 21.89
N LEU A 846 41.80 9.34 20.71
CA LEU A 846 40.97 9.37 19.51
C LEU A 846 40.54 7.95 19.12
N ALA A 847 39.26 7.78 18.84
CA ALA A 847 38.71 6.60 18.18
C ALA A 847 38.69 6.84 16.66
N CYS A 848 39.64 6.23 15.95
CA CYS A 848 39.97 6.53 14.55
C CYS A 848 39.43 5.49 13.55
N GLY A 849 38.34 4.77 13.87
CA GLY A 849 37.74 3.79 12.96
C GLY A 849 38.72 2.69 12.57
N ASN A 850 38.97 2.54 11.27
CA ASN A 850 40.01 1.66 10.71
C ASN A 850 41.45 2.01 11.13
N GLY A 851 41.69 3.25 11.57
CA GLY A 851 42.97 3.68 12.10
C GLY A 851 43.28 3.16 13.51
N GLY A 852 42.30 2.54 14.19
CA GLY A 852 42.42 2.11 15.58
C GLY A 852 42.31 3.26 16.57
N ILE A 853 43.15 3.28 17.61
CA ILE A 853 43.19 4.36 18.59
C ILE A 853 44.50 5.14 18.52
N GLU A 854 44.43 6.46 18.69
CA GLU A 854 45.59 7.34 18.72
C GLU A 854 45.61 8.22 19.97
N VAL A 855 46.82 8.50 20.47
CA VAL A 855 47.05 9.50 21.52
C VAL A 855 47.66 10.74 20.88
N LEU A 856 47.00 11.87 21.04
CA LEU A 856 47.36 13.15 20.46
C LEU A 856 47.73 14.16 21.55
N GLN A 857 48.92 14.75 21.43
CA GLN A 857 49.31 15.92 22.19
C GLN A 857 48.70 17.19 21.56
N LEU A 858 48.10 18.06 22.38
CA LEU A 858 47.44 19.28 21.90
C LEU A 858 48.31 20.55 21.95
N LYS A 859 49.38 20.56 22.75
CA LYS A 859 50.30 21.71 22.94
C LYS A 859 51.76 21.25 23.04
N PRO A 860 52.75 22.02 22.54
CA PRO A 860 52.60 23.30 21.85
C PRO A 860 52.06 23.17 20.42
N ALA A 861 52.11 21.97 19.83
CA ALA A 861 51.57 21.66 18.51
C ALA A 861 50.87 20.30 18.53
N LEU A 862 49.99 20.06 17.54
CA LEU A 862 49.34 18.77 17.35
C LEU A 862 50.36 17.71 16.97
N LYS A 863 50.59 16.73 17.85
CA LYS A 863 51.58 15.66 17.64
C LYS A 863 51.05 14.32 18.10
N ARG A 864 51.04 13.34 17.19
CA ARG A 864 50.77 11.94 17.55
C ARG A 864 51.85 11.42 18.49
N LEU A 865 51.45 10.95 19.67
CA LEU A 865 52.34 10.35 20.66
C LEU A 865 52.41 8.84 20.48
N SER A 866 51.28 8.19 20.21
CA SER A 866 51.20 6.75 19.97
C SER A 866 49.95 6.39 19.17
N LYS A 867 49.98 5.17 18.62
CA LYS A 867 48.90 4.54 17.86
C LYS A 867 48.82 3.07 18.25
N LEU A 868 47.61 2.55 18.36
CA LEU A 868 47.34 1.12 18.47
C LEU A 868 46.29 0.73 17.43
N PRO A 869 46.65 -0.12 16.44
CA PRO A 869 45.66 -0.80 15.61
C PRO A 869 44.73 -1.66 16.47
N THR A 870 43.42 -1.54 16.26
CA THR A 870 42.41 -2.34 16.96
C THR A 870 41.96 -3.53 16.11
N ASN A 871 41.30 -4.52 16.73
CA ASN A 871 40.86 -5.73 16.04
C ASN A 871 39.57 -5.53 15.22
N GLY A 872 38.97 -4.35 15.30
CA GLY A 872 37.82 -3.88 14.52
C GLY A 872 37.75 -2.36 14.58
N PHE A 873 36.70 -1.75 14.03
CA PHE A 873 36.60 -0.29 13.95
C PHE A 873 36.49 0.34 15.34
N ALA A 874 37.41 1.23 15.69
CA ALA A 874 37.30 2.03 16.90
C ALA A 874 36.26 3.16 16.68
N THR A 875 35.02 2.94 17.13
CA THR A 875 33.88 3.85 16.87
C THR A 875 33.51 4.73 18.06
N ASP A 876 33.97 4.40 19.27
CA ASP A 876 33.79 5.24 20.45
C ASP A 876 34.89 4.96 21.48
N VAL A 877 35.19 5.94 22.32
CA VAL A 877 36.17 5.84 23.40
C VAL A 877 35.65 6.50 24.67
N PHE A 878 35.96 5.90 25.81
CA PHE A 878 35.74 6.48 27.13
C PHE A 878 36.99 6.29 27.98
N VAL A 879 37.44 7.34 28.65
CA VAL A 879 38.65 7.35 29.47
C VAL A 879 38.25 7.52 30.94
N LYS A 880 38.74 6.62 31.79
CA LYS A 880 38.60 6.73 33.24
C LYS A 880 39.95 6.46 33.89
N ASP A 881 40.48 7.47 34.58
CA ASP A 881 41.83 7.44 35.15
C ASP A 881 42.85 7.08 34.06
N SER A 882 43.60 5.99 34.19
CA SER A 882 44.53 5.51 33.14
C SER A 882 43.95 4.42 32.24
N ILE A 883 42.66 4.09 32.37
CA ILE A 883 41.99 3.03 31.61
C ILE A 883 41.21 3.64 30.44
N VAL A 884 41.43 3.09 29.26
CA VAL A 884 40.80 3.46 28.00
C VAL A 884 39.88 2.32 27.56
N TYR A 885 38.60 2.61 27.47
CA TYR A 885 37.56 1.69 27.00
C TYR A 885 37.23 2.03 25.56
N VAL A 886 37.24 1.04 24.67
CA VAL A 886 37.10 1.25 23.22
C VAL A 886 35.99 0.36 22.67
N ALA A 887 35.02 0.96 21.99
CA ALA A 887 34.07 0.23 21.17
C ALA A 887 34.74 -0.13 19.84
N GLU A 888 35.04 -1.42 19.64
CA GLU A 888 35.83 -1.92 18.50
C GLU A 888 34.98 -2.69 17.47
N GLY A 889 33.71 -2.32 17.30
CA GLY A 889 32.82 -2.96 16.33
C GLY A 889 32.68 -4.46 16.60
N ILE A 890 32.95 -5.28 15.59
CA ILE A 890 32.85 -6.75 15.67
C ILE A 890 33.81 -7.36 16.70
N ALA A 891 34.87 -6.65 17.10
CA ALA A 891 35.82 -7.12 18.10
C ALA A 891 35.36 -6.85 19.55
N GLY A 892 34.19 -6.24 19.75
CA GLY A 892 33.60 -6.02 21.06
C GLY A 892 34.14 -4.81 21.81
N LEU A 893 34.15 -4.88 23.13
CA LEU A 893 34.68 -3.83 24.02
C LEU A 893 36.14 -4.15 24.37
N GLY A 894 37.07 -3.35 23.87
CA GLY A 894 38.49 -3.39 24.27
C GLY A 894 38.74 -2.57 25.53
N ILE A 895 39.58 -3.07 26.45
CA ILE A 895 39.94 -2.38 27.69
C ILE A 895 41.46 -2.32 27.79
N TYR A 896 42.00 -1.11 27.80
CA TYR A 896 43.44 -0.85 27.76
C TYR A 896 43.86 0.03 28.92
N LYS A 897 45.07 -0.16 29.42
CA LYS A 897 45.76 0.79 30.28
C LYS A 897 46.69 1.63 29.42
N LEU A 898 46.65 2.94 29.58
CA LEU A 898 47.59 3.85 28.96
C LEU A 898 48.72 4.16 29.94
N SER A 899 49.94 3.75 29.60
CA SER A 899 51.12 4.02 30.42
C SER A 899 51.53 5.51 30.36
N ARG A 900 52.37 5.94 31.29
CA ARG A 900 52.94 7.31 31.29
C ARG A 900 53.70 7.63 29.99
N ASP A 901 54.32 6.62 29.38
CA ASP A 901 55.03 6.71 28.10
C ASP A 901 54.11 6.62 26.87
N ASN A 902 52.79 6.73 27.08
CA ASN A 902 51.75 6.67 26.06
C ASN A 902 51.64 5.32 25.35
N LYS A 903 52.07 4.22 25.98
CA LYS A 903 51.90 2.87 25.42
C LYS A 903 50.61 2.25 25.93
N PHE A 904 49.87 1.59 25.04
CA PHE A 904 48.69 0.83 25.39
C PHE A 904 49.07 -0.58 25.84
N GLU A 905 48.53 -1.00 26.98
CA GLU A 905 48.58 -2.36 27.49
C GLU A 905 47.15 -2.90 27.54
N GLN A 906 46.85 -4.00 26.83
CA GLN A 906 45.51 -4.57 26.87
C GLN A 906 45.26 -5.27 28.21
N LEU A 907 44.31 -4.76 29.00
CA LEU A 907 43.92 -5.35 30.27
C LEU A 907 42.92 -6.49 30.07
N GLY A 908 41.99 -6.34 29.13
CA GLY A 908 41.00 -7.35 28.81
C GLY A 908 40.09 -6.97 27.65
N ARG A 909 39.10 -7.83 27.38
CA ARG A 909 38.13 -7.65 26.29
C ARG A 909 36.82 -8.33 26.63
N TYR A 910 35.71 -7.67 26.32
CA TYR A 910 34.39 -8.31 26.33
C TYR A 910 33.89 -8.46 24.89
N LEU A 911 33.72 -9.71 24.46
CA LEU A 911 33.20 -10.05 23.13
C LEU A 911 31.75 -10.54 23.24
N PRO A 912 30.75 -9.79 22.74
CA PRO A 912 29.38 -10.26 22.72
C PRO A 912 29.20 -11.45 21.77
N GLN A 913 28.22 -12.30 22.02
CA GLN A 913 27.93 -13.47 21.18
C GLN A 913 27.52 -13.10 19.74
N ARG A 914 26.87 -11.95 19.55
CA ARG A 914 26.39 -11.43 18.25
C ARG A 914 26.31 -9.90 18.29
N GLY A 915 26.59 -9.29 17.14
CA GLY A 915 26.47 -7.85 16.90
C GLY A 915 27.76 -7.09 17.25
N PRO A 916 28.03 -5.99 16.55
CA PRO A 916 29.17 -5.12 16.83
C PRO A 916 28.93 -4.20 18.04
N VAL A 917 29.96 -3.89 18.81
CA VAL A 917 29.92 -2.85 19.86
C VAL A 917 30.23 -1.49 19.24
N LYS A 918 29.30 -0.54 19.33
CA LYS A 918 29.42 0.77 18.63
C LYS A 918 29.63 1.98 19.55
N GLN A 919 29.22 1.87 20.80
CA GLN A 919 29.30 2.96 21.78
C GLN A 919 29.69 2.40 23.15
N VAL A 920 30.40 3.19 23.95
CA VAL A 920 30.76 2.86 25.33
C VAL A 920 30.65 4.06 26.27
N GLU A 921 30.05 3.82 27.43
CA GLU A 921 30.05 4.72 28.59
C GLU A 921 30.48 3.98 29.84
N VAL A 922 31.38 4.56 30.64
CA VAL A 922 31.78 3.98 31.94
C VAL A 922 31.61 5.00 33.06
N PRO A 923 30.36 5.34 33.42
CA PRO A 923 30.08 6.45 34.32
C PRO A 923 30.40 6.14 35.79
N GLY A 924 30.36 7.18 36.63
CA GLY A 924 30.47 7.05 38.09
C GLY A 924 31.84 6.53 38.56
N ASN A 925 31.81 5.47 39.38
CA ASN A 925 33.00 4.84 39.97
C ASN A 925 33.76 3.92 39.00
N GLY A 926 33.33 3.79 37.75
CA GLY A 926 34.00 2.96 36.76
C GLY A 926 33.70 1.46 36.85
N GLN A 927 32.71 1.03 37.65
CA GLN A 927 32.39 -0.39 37.81
C GLN A 927 31.66 -0.99 36.60
N TYR A 928 30.78 -0.24 35.95
CA TYR A 928 29.93 -0.76 34.88
C TYR A 928 30.14 0.00 33.57
N ALA A 929 30.37 -0.73 32.49
CA ALA A 929 30.36 -0.22 31.13
C ALA A 929 28.98 -0.46 30.49
N LEU A 930 28.34 0.61 30.01
CA LEU A 930 27.16 0.53 29.16
C LEU A 930 27.64 0.52 27.72
N ILE A 931 27.21 -0.49 26.95
CA ILE A 931 27.61 -0.61 25.55
C ILE A 931 26.39 -0.82 24.65
N GLN A 932 26.37 -0.10 23.54
CA GLN A 932 25.48 -0.41 22.44
C GLN A 932 26.01 -1.64 21.71
N ASN A 933 25.18 -2.69 21.59
CA ASN A 933 25.49 -3.90 20.86
C ASN A 933 24.53 -4.09 19.67
N GLY A 934 25.07 -4.05 18.46
CA GLY A 934 24.32 -4.07 17.21
C GLY A 934 23.30 -2.93 17.12
N ALA A 935 22.21 -3.19 16.41
CA ALA A 935 21.27 -2.14 16.05
C ALA A 935 20.21 -1.82 17.13
N ASN A 936 20.03 -2.62 18.18
CA ASN A 936 18.95 -2.39 19.15
C ASN A 936 19.17 -2.93 20.57
N THR A 937 20.35 -3.49 20.88
CA THR A 937 20.61 -4.07 22.20
C THR A 937 21.49 -3.13 23.03
N LEU A 938 21.12 -2.93 24.29
CA LEU A 938 21.99 -2.36 25.32
C LEU A 938 22.55 -3.51 26.17
N LEU A 939 23.85 -3.51 26.44
CA LEU A 939 24.46 -4.38 27.44
C LEU A 939 25.07 -3.55 28.56
N ILE A 940 24.94 -4.03 29.81
CA ILE A 940 25.71 -3.52 30.95
C ILE A 940 26.70 -4.60 31.36
N VAL A 941 27.99 -4.24 31.38
CA VAL A 941 29.11 -5.14 31.64
C VAL A 941 29.83 -4.64 32.89
N ASP A 942 30.00 -5.51 33.88
CA ASP A 942 30.89 -5.25 35.02
C ASP A 942 32.33 -5.30 34.52
N VAL A 943 33.03 -4.18 34.68
CA VAL A 943 34.43 -3.97 34.28
C VAL A 943 35.32 -3.62 35.48
N LYS A 944 34.83 -3.79 36.72
CA LYS A 944 35.61 -3.56 37.95
C LYS A 944 36.91 -4.37 37.95
N ASN A 945 36.87 -5.60 37.46
CA ASN A 945 38.06 -6.33 37.08
C ASN A 945 38.21 -6.28 35.55
N PRO A 946 39.04 -5.37 35.00
CA PRO A 946 39.13 -5.15 33.56
C PRO A 946 39.67 -6.38 32.81
N SER A 947 40.35 -7.30 33.49
CA SER A 947 40.83 -8.57 32.89
C SER A 947 39.74 -9.63 32.73
N LYS A 948 38.61 -9.49 33.42
CA LYS A 948 37.50 -10.46 33.42
C LYS A 948 36.15 -9.74 33.33
N PRO A 949 35.90 -8.98 32.25
CA PRO A 949 34.65 -8.24 32.12
C PRO A 949 33.47 -9.21 31.98
N LYS A 950 32.38 -8.96 32.71
CA LYS A 950 31.22 -9.86 32.79
C LYS A 950 29.93 -9.13 32.46
N ARG A 951 29.15 -9.64 31.51
CA ARG A 951 27.81 -9.12 31.23
C ARG A 951 26.90 -9.34 32.43
N ILE A 952 26.29 -8.27 32.92
CA ILE A 952 25.30 -8.30 34.00
C ILE A 952 23.89 -8.17 33.44
N LEU A 953 23.68 -7.24 32.50
CA LEU A 953 22.36 -6.96 31.94
C LEU A 953 22.40 -6.96 30.41
N LYS A 954 21.32 -7.46 29.80
CA LYS A 954 21.02 -7.34 28.38
C LYS A 954 19.60 -6.84 28.21
N GLU A 955 19.43 -5.74 27.50
CA GLU A 955 18.12 -5.15 27.22
C GLU A 955 17.89 -5.02 25.72
N ASN A 956 16.65 -5.32 25.30
CA ASN A 956 16.19 -5.10 23.93
C ASN A 956 14.86 -4.36 24.00
N ARG A 957 14.79 -3.16 23.40
CA ARG A 957 13.54 -2.41 23.30
C ARG A 957 13.07 -2.28 21.86
N HIS A 958 11.83 -1.82 21.70
CA HIS A 958 11.29 -1.54 20.38
C HIS A 958 11.98 -0.31 19.78
N GLY A 959 12.56 -0.50 18.61
CA GLY A 959 13.29 0.53 17.88
C GLY A 959 14.74 0.13 17.69
N LEU A 960 15.51 1.08 17.19
CA LEU A 960 16.93 0.98 16.88
C LEU A 960 17.70 1.98 17.72
N LEU A 961 18.94 1.63 18.01
CA LEU A 961 19.97 2.49 18.56
C LEU A 961 20.81 3.07 17.40
N TYR A 962 20.60 4.33 17.02
CA TYR A 962 21.23 4.99 15.86
C TYR A 962 22.61 5.62 16.19
N GLY A 963 23.41 4.97 17.03
CA GLY A 963 24.69 5.48 17.51
C GLY A 963 24.54 6.23 18.83
N ASP A 964 25.26 7.35 18.99
CA ASP A 964 25.42 8.12 20.24
C ASP A 964 24.10 8.45 20.98
N GLN A 965 23.61 7.49 21.78
CA GLN A 965 22.29 7.49 22.42
C GLN A 965 22.33 7.00 23.86
N LEU A 966 23.52 6.72 24.38
CA LEU A 966 23.76 6.54 25.80
C LEU A 966 23.88 7.92 26.48
N LEU A 967 23.38 7.99 27.72
CA LEU A 967 23.55 9.15 28.59
C LEU A 967 25.03 9.28 28.98
N ARG A 968 25.67 10.39 28.61
CA ARG A 968 26.98 10.76 29.17
C ARG A 968 26.77 11.30 30.58
N GLY A 969 27.37 10.65 31.57
CA GLY A 969 27.23 10.97 33.00
C GLY A 969 26.13 10.18 33.72
N LEU A 970 25.75 10.64 34.91
CA LEU A 970 24.70 10.04 35.73
C LEU A 970 23.72 11.11 36.21
N VAL A 971 22.44 10.75 36.24
CA VAL A 971 21.41 11.51 36.95
C VAL A 971 21.35 11.04 38.41
N GLU A 972 21.25 11.98 39.35
CA GLU A 972 21.28 11.72 40.80
C GLU A 972 22.54 10.92 41.23
N ASN A 973 23.66 11.03 40.48
CA ASN A 973 24.89 10.24 40.64
C ASN A 973 24.67 8.71 40.70
N ARG A 974 23.58 8.23 40.09
CA ARG A 974 23.09 6.86 40.26
C ARG A 974 22.54 6.24 38.98
N TYR A 975 21.79 7.01 38.20
CA TYR A 975 21.01 6.48 37.09
C TYR A 975 21.69 6.78 35.76
N ALA A 976 21.87 5.73 34.96
CA ALA A 976 22.22 5.84 33.56
C ALA A 976 20.96 5.75 32.69
N ALA A 977 21.07 6.15 31.43
CA ALA A 977 19.97 6.01 30.47
C ALA A 977 20.45 5.71 29.06
N ALA A 978 19.55 5.13 28.27
CA ALA A 978 19.66 5.01 26.82
C ALA A 978 18.30 5.29 26.21
N PHE A 979 18.23 5.72 24.94
CA PHE A 979 16.94 5.89 24.27
C PHE A 979 16.87 5.16 22.93
N TRP A 980 15.71 4.56 22.66
CA TRP A 980 15.39 3.94 21.37
C TRP A 980 14.43 4.81 20.59
N HIS A 981 14.56 4.80 19.25
CA HIS A 981 13.77 5.68 18.40
C HIS A 981 12.24 5.46 18.46
N VAL A 982 11.77 4.30 18.95
CA VAL A 982 10.32 4.03 19.14
C VAL A 982 9.91 4.09 20.59
N SER A 983 10.66 3.46 21.49
CA SER A 983 10.26 3.31 22.89
C SER A 983 10.77 4.39 23.85
N GLY A 984 11.40 5.46 23.36
CA GLY A 984 11.81 6.58 24.19
C GLY A 984 13.02 6.29 25.07
N THR A 985 13.16 7.04 26.17
CA THR A 985 14.30 7.00 27.11
C THR A 985 14.04 6.01 28.25
N HIS A 986 15.00 5.12 28.49
CA HIS A 986 14.95 4.06 29.50
C HIS A 986 16.07 4.26 30.52
N TRP A 987 15.74 4.14 31.81
CA TRP A 987 16.64 4.38 32.92
C TRP A 987 17.10 3.09 33.58
N TYR A 988 18.35 3.10 34.02
CA TYR A 988 19.01 1.99 34.67
C TYR A 988 19.62 2.45 35.98
N ASP A 989 19.25 1.77 37.05
CA ASP A 989 19.81 1.99 38.38
C ASP A 989 21.16 1.26 38.45
N LEU A 990 22.24 2.02 38.66
CA LEU A 990 23.58 1.46 38.82
C LEU A 990 24.00 1.34 40.29
N GLN A 991 23.14 1.69 41.27
CA GLN A 991 23.52 1.69 42.68
C GLN A 991 23.83 0.30 43.26
N ASN A 992 24.77 0.35 44.21
CA ASN A 992 25.45 -0.74 44.88
C ASN A 992 25.43 -0.44 46.40
N SER A 993 24.46 -0.99 47.15
CA SER A 993 24.85 -1.65 48.39
C SER A 993 25.39 -3.02 47.96
N SER A 994 26.34 -3.59 48.71
CA SER A 994 27.23 -4.73 48.34
C SER A 994 26.62 -6.00 47.72
N HIS A 995 25.32 -6.03 47.40
CA HIS A 995 24.55 -7.19 46.95
C HIS A 995 23.53 -6.95 45.80
N SER A 996 23.41 -5.78 45.15
CA SER A 996 22.45 -5.60 44.03
C SER A 996 23.09 -5.33 42.67
N GLU A 997 22.77 -6.16 41.67
CA GLU A 997 23.15 -5.97 40.26
C GLU A 997 22.37 -4.82 39.60
N PRO A 998 22.93 -4.13 38.57
CA PRO A 998 22.22 -3.11 37.79
C PRO A 998 20.89 -3.62 37.27
N LYS A 999 19.87 -2.76 37.33
CA LYS A 999 18.50 -3.11 36.92
C LYS A 999 17.81 -1.97 36.19
N PHE A 1000 16.87 -2.33 35.33
CA PHE A 1000 15.94 -1.37 34.75
C PHE A 1000 15.13 -0.69 35.87
N SER A 1001 15.03 0.64 35.82
CA SER A 1001 14.41 1.47 36.86
C SER A 1001 13.19 2.27 36.37
N GLY A 1002 12.74 2.03 35.14
CA GLY A 1002 11.61 2.74 34.53
C GLY A 1002 12.01 3.49 33.27
N ASP A 1003 11.01 3.98 32.54
CA ASP A 1003 11.14 4.82 31.36
C ASP A 1003 10.28 6.08 31.51
N ASN A 1004 10.59 7.11 30.73
CA ASN A 1004 9.64 8.17 30.43
C ASN A 1004 8.88 7.70 29.17
N HIS A 1005 7.54 7.62 29.20
CA HIS A 1005 6.63 7.08 28.16
C HIS A 1005 7.20 6.94 26.73
N PRO A 1006 6.81 5.90 25.95
CA PRO A 1006 7.35 5.65 24.62
C PRO A 1006 6.97 6.75 23.61
N GLU A 1007 7.83 7.75 23.50
CA GLU A 1007 7.77 8.78 22.45
C GLU A 1007 8.95 8.62 21.48
N ARG A 1008 8.71 8.94 20.21
CA ARG A 1008 9.68 8.70 19.15
C ARG A 1008 10.77 9.76 19.13
N PHE A 1009 12.01 9.36 19.40
CA PHE A 1009 13.20 10.16 19.11
C PHE A 1009 13.77 9.81 17.72
N GLY A 1010 14.41 10.77 17.06
CA GLY A 1010 15.14 10.56 15.82
C GLY A 1010 16.60 10.15 16.04
N ALA A 1011 17.28 9.78 14.95
CA ALA A 1011 18.69 9.39 14.97
C ALA A 1011 19.65 10.52 15.43
N SER A 1012 19.32 11.78 15.08
CA SER A 1012 20.13 12.95 15.43
C SER A 1012 19.93 13.43 16.87
N ASN A 1013 18.96 12.91 17.63
CA ASN A 1013 18.80 13.30 19.03
C ASN A 1013 19.99 12.80 19.87
N GLY A 1014 20.32 13.50 20.93
CA GLY A 1014 21.37 13.16 21.87
C GLY A 1014 21.00 13.57 23.29
N LEU A 1015 21.73 13.00 24.26
CA LEU A 1015 21.39 13.02 25.68
C LEU A 1015 22.66 13.26 26.53
N ILE A 1016 22.57 14.13 27.53
CA ILE A 1016 23.59 14.36 28.59
C ILE A 1016 22.92 14.53 29.96
N ALA A 1017 23.65 14.18 31.02
CA ALA A 1017 23.24 14.50 32.39
C ALA A 1017 23.57 15.96 32.71
N VAL A 1018 22.64 16.68 33.34
CA VAL A 1018 22.83 18.07 33.80
C VAL A 1018 22.15 18.22 35.15
N GLY A 1019 22.95 18.31 36.23
CA GLY A 1019 22.43 18.30 37.59
C GLY A 1019 21.68 17.00 37.90
N ASN A 1020 20.41 17.12 38.32
CA ASN A 1020 19.53 15.98 38.61
C ASN A 1020 18.55 15.64 37.46
N GLU A 1021 18.76 16.20 36.27
CA GLU A 1021 17.94 15.98 35.09
C GLU A 1021 18.81 15.51 33.91
N ALA A 1022 18.16 15.07 32.83
CA ALA A 1022 18.84 14.87 31.56
C ALA A 1022 18.39 15.89 30.51
N LEU A 1023 19.34 16.51 29.81
CA LEU A 1023 19.07 17.37 28.67
C LEU A 1023 18.96 16.51 27.41
N VAL A 1024 17.79 16.52 26.79
CA VAL A 1024 17.48 15.81 25.55
C VAL A 1024 17.31 16.81 24.42
N THR A 1025 18.19 16.77 23.42
CA THR A 1025 18.01 17.62 22.23
C THR A 1025 16.77 17.20 21.46
N THR A 1026 16.08 18.16 20.85
CA THR A 1026 14.90 17.93 20.00
C THR A 1026 14.76 19.03 18.95
N ARG A 1027 13.80 18.93 18.04
CA ARG A 1027 13.64 19.90 16.95
C ARG A 1027 13.36 21.29 17.50
N GLY A 1028 14.32 22.20 17.32
CA GLY A 1028 14.23 23.59 17.74
C GLY A 1028 14.81 23.92 19.12
N GLY A 1029 15.47 22.98 19.80
CA GLY A 1029 16.10 23.23 21.09
C GLY A 1029 16.34 21.95 21.89
N TYR A 1030 16.04 21.98 23.18
CA TYR A 1030 16.11 20.80 24.05
C TYR A 1030 15.00 20.80 25.10
N VAL A 1031 14.83 19.66 25.73
CA VAL A 1031 13.94 19.43 26.88
C VAL A 1031 14.79 18.98 28.06
N LEU A 1032 14.48 19.47 29.25
CA LEU A 1032 15.00 18.93 30.51
C LEU A 1032 14.04 17.82 30.99
N LEU A 1033 14.59 16.64 31.19
CA LEU A 1033 13.85 15.44 31.51
C LEU A 1033 14.22 14.98 32.93
N ASP A 1034 13.25 15.07 33.84
CA ASP A 1034 13.30 14.36 35.12
C ASP A 1034 12.97 12.88 34.86
N ARG A 1035 13.81 11.97 35.38
CA ARG A 1035 13.59 10.52 35.26
C ARG A 1035 12.28 10.05 35.88
N LYS A 1036 11.74 10.79 36.85
CA LYS A 1036 10.49 10.47 37.56
C LYS A 1036 9.27 10.98 36.80
N GLU A 1037 9.47 11.84 35.80
CA GLU A 1037 8.40 12.46 35.04
C GLU A 1037 7.61 11.44 34.21
N GLN A 1038 6.29 11.49 34.31
CA GLN A 1038 5.37 10.58 33.61
C GLN A 1038 4.48 11.31 32.60
N ARG A 1039 4.57 12.64 32.47
CA ARG A 1039 3.85 13.36 31.41
C ARG A 1039 4.40 13.00 30.02
N PRO A 1040 3.56 12.99 28.98
CA PRO A 1040 4.01 12.82 27.59
C PRO A 1040 5.11 13.82 27.20
N PHE A 1041 6.11 13.40 26.43
CA PHE A 1041 7.25 14.27 26.06
C PHE A 1041 6.80 15.49 25.23
N LYS A 1042 5.74 15.38 24.42
CA LYS A 1042 5.09 16.52 23.74
C LYS A 1042 4.58 17.65 24.67
N GLU A 1043 4.33 17.33 25.95
CA GLU A 1043 3.86 18.28 26.97
C GLU A 1043 5.02 18.88 27.77
N SER A 1044 6.25 18.38 27.57
CA SER A 1044 7.44 18.94 28.19
C SER A 1044 7.78 20.31 27.61
N THR A 1045 8.36 21.16 28.47
CA THR A 1045 8.77 22.51 28.07
C THR A 1045 9.94 22.43 27.10
N LEU A 1046 9.71 22.90 25.87
CA LEU A 1046 10.77 23.06 24.87
C LEU A 1046 11.55 24.35 25.15
N HIS A 1047 12.80 24.21 25.58
CA HIS A 1047 13.75 25.32 25.71
C HIS A 1047 14.31 25.64 24.32
N ARG A 1048 13.76 26.67 23.68
CA ARG A 1048 14.06 27.01 22.29
C ARG A 1048 15.44 27.62 22.15
N LEU A 1049 16.20 27.11 21.19
CA LEU A 1049 17.42 27.73 20.70
C LEU A 1049 17.10 28.50 19.43
N GLY A 1050 17.10 29.82 19.46
CA GLY A 1050 16.78 30.65 18.30
C GLY A 1050 15.36 30.43 17.73
N THR A 1051 15.15 30.81 16.47
CA THR A 1051 13.83 30.78 15.80
C THR A 1051 13.63 29.62 14.83
N ARG A 1052 14.70 28.85 14.53
CA ARG A 1052 14.68 27.79 13.51
C ARG A 1052 14.48 26.42 14.15
N ARG A 1053 14.11 25.41 13.34
CA ARG A 1053 13.90 24.02 13.81
C ARG A 1053 15.15 23.14 13.77
N HIS A 1054 16.30 23.69 13.38
CA HIS A 1054 17.52 22.93 13.05
C HIS A 1054 18.48 22.68 14.23
N HIS A 1055 18.04 22.75 15.49
CA HIS A 1055 18.92 22.59 16.67
C HIS A 1055 18.98 21.15 17.21
N LEU A 1056 18.98 20.15 16.32
CA LEU A 1056 19.18 18.73 16.66
C LEU A 1056 20.68 18.41 16.74
N GLY A 1057 21.05 17.31 17.41
CA GLY A 1057 22.43 16.80 17.43
C GLY A 1057 22.85 16.23 18.80
N LYS A 1058 24.13 15.87 18.92
CA LYS A 1058 24.72 15.31 20.13
C LYS A 1058 25.23 16.44 21.04
N PRO A 1059 24.69 16.60 22.26
CA PRO A 1059 25.02 17.71 23.13
C PRO A 1059 26.25 17.45 24.01
N SER A 1060 26.95 18.51 24.37
CA SER A 1060 27.98 18.60 25.42
C SER A 1060 27.88 19.96 26.13
N ILE A 1061 28.18 20.03 27.42
CA ILE A 1061 28.19 21.30 28.19
C ILE A 1061 29.56 21.52 28.81
N PHE A 1062 30.07 22.75 28.71
CA PHE A 1062 31.29 23.21 29.38
C PHE A 1062 31.16 24.70 29.74
N ASN A 1063 31.49 25.09 30.98
CA ASN A 1063 31.43 26.47 31.48
C ASN A 1063 30.17 27.25 31.05
N ASN A 1064 28.98 26.70 31.34
CA ASN A 1064 27.69 27.28 30.97
C ASN A 1064 27.45 27.49 29.46
N ARG A 1065 28.20 26.80 28.60
CA ARG A 1065 27.97 26.76 27.16
C ARG A 1065 27.55 25.36 26.74
N LEU A 1066 26.49 25.30 25.95
CA LEU A 1066 25.99 24.09 25.29
C LEU A 1066 26.52 24.04 23.86
N TYR A 1067 27.12 22.92 23.50
CA TYR A 1067 27.61 22.59 22.18
C TYR A 1067 26.77 21.44 21.64
N ILE A 1068 26.28 21.55 20.41
CA ILE A 1068 25.46 20.52 19.76
C ILE A 1068 26.04 20.26 18.38
N ALA A 1069 26.38 19.01 18.09
CA ALA A 1069 26.85 18.58 16.77
C ALA A 1069 25.86 17.63 16.10
N ASP A 1070 25.34 18.01 14.94
CA ASP A 1070 24.49 17.16 14.12
C ASP A 1070 25.30 16.49 13.02
N ARG A 1071 25.67 15.23 13.27
CA ARG A 1071 26.47 14.42 12.36
C ARG A 1071 25.85 14.27 10.96
N ALA A 1072 24.51 14.28 10.85
CA ALA A 1072 23.81 14.12 9.58
C ALA A 1072 23.88 15.38 8.71
N THR A 1073 23.66 16.55 9.32
CA THR A 1073 23.61 17.84 8.60
C THR A 1073 24.94 18.59 8.57
N GLY A 1074 25.93 18.14 9.36
CA GLY A 1074 27.19 18.85 9.56
C GLY A 1074 27.05 20.10 10.44
N LEU A 1075 25.87 20.36 11.00
CA LEU A 1075 25.60 21.58 11.75
C LEU A 1075 26.19 21.51 13.16
N VAL A 1076 26.95 22.54 13.53
CA VAL A 1076 27.41 22.79 14.90
C VAL A 1076 26.67 24.00 15.44
N THR A 1077 26.11 23.86 16.65
CA THR A 1077 25.39 24.92 17.37
C THR A 1077 26.04 25.17 18.72
N ILE A 1078 26.26 26.44 19.06
CA ILE A 1078 26.80 26.87 20.35
C ILE A 1078 25.79 27.82 21.00
N ALA A 1079 25.49 27.61 22.27
CA ALA A 1079 24.54 28.41 23.04
C ALA A 1079 25.01 28.68 24.47
N ASN A 1080 24.67 29.83 25.02
CA ASN A 1080 24.78 30.12 26.45
C ASN A 1080 23.61 29.44 27.17
N VAL A 1081 23.93 28.67 28.21
CA VAL A 1081 22.99 27.95 29.06
C VAL A 1081 23.27 28.19 30.55
N SER A 1082 23.78 29.39 30.89
CA SER A 1082 23.92 29.83 32.29
C SER A 1082 22.59 29.77 33.05
N ASP A 1083 21.48 29.96 32.31
CA ASP A 1083 20.14 29.56 32.72
C ASP A 1083 19.65 28.51 31.71
N LEU A 1084 19.57 27.24 32.15
CA LEU A 1084 19.11 26.11 31.33
C LEU A 1084 17.66 26.28 30.84
N THR A 1085 16.87 27.14 31.47
CA THR A 1085 15.48 27.37 31.05
C THR A 1085 15.37 28.45 29.98
N LYS A 1086 16.39 29.32 29.85
CA LYS A 1086 16.45 30.47 28.93
C LYS A 1086 17.74 30.47 28.11
N PRO A 1087 17.95 29.46 27.26
CA PRO A 1087 19.17 29.37 26.50
C PRO A 1087 19.27 30.48 25.44
N GLN A 1088 20.48 30.96 25.18
CA GLN A 1088 20.74 32.00 24.18
C GLN A 1088 21.68 31.47 23.10
N LEU A 1089 21.25 31.51 21.85
CA LEU A 1089 22.08 31.10 20.72
C LEU A 1089 23.29 32.02 20.59
N ILE A 1090 24.51 31.45 20.57
CA ILE A 1090 25.76 32.19 20.37
C ILE A 1090 26.18 32.11 18.90
N LYS A 1091 26.31 30.90 18.34
CA LYS A 1091 26.86 30.70 16.99
C LYS A 1091 26.38 29.42 16.35
N GLN A 1092 26.31 29.41 15.02
CA GLN A 1092 26.12 28.21 14.21
C GLN A 1092 27.04 28.22 12.99
N PHE A 1093 27.53 27.04 12.61
CA PHE A 1093 28.27 26.84 11.36
C PHE A 1093 28.18 25.39 10.92
N HIS A 1094 28.42 25.12 9.64
CA HIS A 1094 28.51 23.77 9.10
C HIS A 1094 29.97 23.35 8.95
N THR A 1095 30.27 22.10 9.30
CA THR A 1095 31.52 21.42 8.94
C THR A 1095 31.37 20.70 7.60
N ILE A 1096 32.49 20.42 6.94
CA ILE A 1096 32.46 19.65 5.69
C ILE A 1096 32.30 18.15 5.95
N GLY A 1097 32.88 17.65 7.05
CA GLY A 1097 32.81 16.25 7.47
C GLY A 1097 31.55 15.91 8.27
N ASN A 1098 31.64 14.91 9.14
CA ASN A 1098 30.51 14.40 9.92
C ASN A 1098 30.80 14.61 11.42
N PRO A 1099 30.41 15.74 12.01
CA PRO A 1099 30.85 16.11 13.35
C PRO A 1099 30.21 15.19 14.39
N GLY A 1100 31.04 14.49 15.13
CA GLY A 1100 30.68 13.75 16.33
C GLY A 1100 30.51 14.67 17.54
N ARG A 1101 30.27 14.07 18.71
CA ARG A 1101 30.08 14.82 19.96
C ARG A 1101 31.32 15.67 20.26
N ILE A 1102 31.09 16.95 20.55
CA ILE A 1102 32.15 17.93 20.79
C ILE A 1102 32.75 17.72 22.18
N CYS A 1103 34.08 17.74 22.27
CA CYS A 1103 34.81 17.79 23.53
C CYS A 1103 35.41 19.19 23.73
N VAL A 1104 35.40 19.70 24.96
CA VAL A 1104 36.01 20.99 25.29
C VAL A 1104 37.02 20.78 26.42
N HIS A 1105 38.27 21.19 26.19
CA HIS A 1105 39.36 21.06 27.16
C HIS A 1105 40.17 22.36 27.23
N HIS A 1106 40.30 22.96 28.42
CA HIS A 1106 41.01 24.23 28.63
C HIS A 1106 40.63 25.33 27.61
N ASP A 1107 39.33 25.54 27.43
CA ASP A 1107 38.71 26.46 26.46
C ASP A 1107 38.97 26.16 24.97
N LYS A 1108 39.60 25.03 24.63
CA LYS A 1108 39.69 24.56 23.24
C LYS A 1108 38.50 23.69 22.89
N MET A 1109 37.84 24.01 21.78
CA MET A 1109 36.78 23.18 21.23
C MET A 1109 37.36 22.16 20.23
N LEU A 1110 37.14 20.88 20.51
CA LEU A 1110 37.63 19.73 19.75
C LEU A 1110 36.43 19.05 19.06
N ILE A 1111 36.44 19.03 17.72
CA ILE A 1111 35.37 18.43 16.92
C ILE A 1111 35.92 17.22 16.16
N PRO A 1112 35.55 15.97 16.53
CA PRO A 1112 35.84 14.81 15.71
C PRO A 1112 34.94 14.85 14.47
N ASP A 1113 35.46 15.25 13.30
CA ASP A 1113 34.68 15.55 12.09
C ASP A 1113 34.68 14.39 11.08
N GLY A 1114 34.74 13.14 11.55
CA GLY A 1114 34.71 11.95 10.71
C GLY A 1114 35.92 11.89 9.77
N PRO A 1115 35.73 11.61 8.45
CA PRO A 1115 36.83 11.55 7.48
C PRO A 1115 37.60 12.86 7.29
N HIS A 1116 37.02 14.00 7.69
CA HIS A 1116 37.71 15.28 7.60
C HIS A 1116 38.89 15.37 8.59
N GLY A 1117 38.78 14.71 9.74
CA GLY A 1117 39.78 14.69 10.82
C GLY A 1117 39.29 15.38 12.08
N LEU A 1118 40.23 15.76 12.96
CA LEU A 1118 39.96 16.47 14.21
C LEU A 1118 40.16 17.96 13.97
N MET A 1119 39.10 18.74 14.16
CA MET A 1119 39.19 20.20 14.15
C MET A 1119 39.47 20.69 15.57
N VAL A 1120 40.55 21.45 15.74
CA VAL A 1120 40.96 22.03 17.02
C VAL A 1120 40.85 23.54 16.92
N PHE A 1121 39.81 24.09 17.54
CA PHE A 1121 39.60 25.53 17.64
C PHE A 1121 40.31 26.09 18.88
N ASP A 1122 40.79 27.33 18.77
CA ASP A 1122 41.11 28.16 19.91
C ASP A 1122 39.83 28.74 20.57
N GLN A 1123 39.99 29.66 21.53
CA GLN A 1123 38.95 30.17 22.44
C GLN A 1123 37.65 30.65 21.78
#